data_AF-A0A927C8N1-F1
#
_entry.id   AF-A0A927C8N1-F1
#
_cell.length_a   1.000
_cell.length_b   1.000
_cell.length_c   1.000
_cell.angle_alpha   90.00
_cell.angle_beta   90.00
_cell.angle_gamma   90.00
#
_symmetry.space_group_name_H-M   'P 1'
#
loop_
_entity.id
_entity.type
_entity.pdbx_description
1 polymer ?
#
loop_
_entity_poly.entity_id
_entity_poly.type
_entity_poly.pdbx_seq_one_letter_code
_entity_poly.pdbx_strand_id
1 'polypeptide(L)'
;MSIRSNLRTKLTGWVFYLLVLTLIAANLALWGSGKANAERLPLDIVIEHGFDGKMKDGKWFPVKMTVTNPGDDVSGDLTVRMTGDVNGGKGIVYAEHVDLPKQSTKVVWFALPGKQLNERNNVIAFYEKGADKGKVIPFSQEDVSIITKPLSPETLMAGVMARDPDTLNFLSLLNQKGYQVQTTLLTTGDFPWEATMLDGLDVIAFNDAETDRLKPEQVKDIEAWVERGGKLILAGGAGYAKTASPFSAIAPVTVSGTASVAELSSFVQATGRELDLKGPVTVSAAAVKSGETLYAEKGIPLVVEAPVGQGSVTYIAYDLSMEPLASWNGNPAIWERILSDVLVMNNSGKSVRMDGMWELNNALEIFPQLIPPAYGILALLFLVYAIVVGPALYIILKRVDRREWAWFAIPIVAIVTSVSIYAIGASGRGSTLAQTLGMNILSGKGEATRTAASSVFVPSGGSYELEWAGKRSISPFMVNDGNSLQSGNADMIIRSEPEKTVAAFKNVPFWSVRKVFGSPETVADAGQFEYTIRLDASGAKGEIVNNTKSEMYEAGIFIGGQWIRIGDMKPGEKKPFQVGTTNLSSMMYSDWGHIVFPYAGNQDVWERERSLLNSFSRSYASGMQSALSSEPMIVAFSKSASALFKIDGKDVQSERIDLYAQPLKLDYVQGDRIFIPRGVVVPFVESSNVAHMSTYNNGGIDVGKGDFKLVYRIPSRSNWKFEKITLAMQVQQQFTVELWNESSQSWEALNGNPSELDTARVKQVLTAANELRLQVTNSQNGGRFTYPTIGVEGVVLP
;
A
#
# COMPACT_ATOMS: atom_id res chain seq x y z
N MET A 1 73.20 24.88 71.84
CA MET A 1 72.70 24.93 70.44
C MET A 1 72.09 23.59 69.96
N SER A 2 71.60 22.71 70.85
CA SER A 2 71.13 21.35 70.51
C SER A 2 69.62 21.10 70.68
N ILE A 3 68.87 22.05 71.28
CA ILE A 3 67.43 21.85 71.58
C ILE A 3 66.51 22.35 70.44
N ARG A 4 66.97 23.29 69.60
CA ARG A 4 66.16 23.83 68.49
C ARG A 4 66.12 22.96 67.23
N SER A 5 67.05 22.02 67.04
CA SER A 5 67.00 21.12 65.87
C SER A 5 66.02 19.96 66.06
N ASN A 6 65.93 19.40 67.28
CA ASN A 6 65.02 18.29 67.59
C ASN A 6 63.53 18.69 67.62
N LEU A 7 63.21 19.96 67.92
CA LEU A 7 61.82 20.44 67.79
C LEU A 7 61.43 20.65 66.32
N ARG A 8 62.36 21.10 65.46
CA ARG A 8 62.09 21.30 64.02
C ARG A 8 61.92 19.99 63.27
N THR A 9 62.72 18.95 63.56
CA THR A 9 62.56 17.63 62.94
C THR A 9 61.31 16.89 63.42
N LYS A 10 60.91 17.07 64.69
CA LYS A 10 59.62 16.56 65.17
C LYS A 10 58.44 17.35 64.60
N LEU A 11 58.52 18.68 64.48
CA LEU A 11 57.46 19.47 63.83
C LEU A 11 57.32 19.13 62.34
N THR A 12 58.42 18.96 61.60
CA THR A 12 58.36 18.58 60.18
C THR A 12 57.83 17.17 59.99
N GLY A 13 58.15 16.24 60.91
CA GLY A 13 57.54 14.92 60.93
C GLY A 13 56.03 14.99 61.16
N TRP A 14 55.59 15.74 62.17
CA TRP A 14 54.16 15.90 62.46
C TRP A 14 53.39 16.61 61.34
N VAL A 15 53.97 17.64 60.72
CA VAL A 15 53.38 18.33 59.56
C VAL A 15 53.32 17.39 58.34
N PHE A 16 54.33 16.55 58.13
CA PHE A 16 54.32 15.55 57.05
C PHE A 16 53.25 14.48 57.29
N TYR A 17 53.11 13.96 58.52
CA TYR A 17 52.04 13.03 58.86
C TYR A 17 50.66 13.66 58.75
N LEU A 18 50.49 14.93 59.14
CA LEU A 18 49.24 15.65 58.98
C LEU A 18 48.91 15.88 57.50
N LEU A 19 49.89 16.23 56.67
CA LEU A 19 49.74 16.36 55.22
C LEU A 19 49.34 15.04 54.56
N VAL A 20 50.01 13.94 54.93
CA VAL A 20 49.69 12.59 54.44
C VAL A 20 48.30 12.15 54.91
N LEU A 21 47.92 12.41 56.17
CA LEU A 21 46.58 12.14 56.68
C LEU A 21 45.51 12.99 56.00
N THR A 22 45.77 14.27 55.69
CA THR A 22 44.85 15.11 54.92
C THR A 22 44.77 14.69 53.46
N LEU A 23 45.85 14.19 52.85
CA LEU A 23 45.84 13.63 51.50
C LEU A 23 45.09 12.28 51.45
N ILE A 24 45.23 11.45 52.47
CA ILE A 24 44.49 10.19 52.59
C ILE A 24 43.01 10.47 52.89
N ALA A 25 42.69 11.43 53.76
CA ALA A 25 41.32 11.86 54.04
C ALA A 25 40.66 12.55 52.84
N ALA A 26 41.41 13.34 52.05
CA ALA A 26 40.92 13.93 50.81
C ALA A 26 40.69 12.87 49.71
N ASN A 27 41.55 11.83 49.63
CA ASN A 27 41.32 10.70 48.72
C ASN A 27 40.17 9.78 49.18
N LEU A 28 39.98 9.59 50.49
CA LEU A 28 38.83 8.85 51.06
C LEU A 28 37.52 9.64 50.92
N ALA A 29 37.54 10.97 51.02
CA ALA A 29 36.38 11.82 50.74
C ALA A 29 36.03 11.86 49.23
N LEU A 30 37.01 11.65 48.35
CA LEU A 30 36.79 11.47 46.90
C LEU A 30 36.29 10.06 46.53
N TRP A 31 36.46 9.06 47.41
CA TRP A 31 35.88 7.71 47.25
C TRP A 31 34.56 7.51 48.00
N GLY A 32 34.21 8.42 48.91
CA GLY A 32 33.05 8.34 49.79
C GLY A 32 31.89 9.27 49.42
N SER A 33 31.64 9.53 48.13
CA SER A 33 30.36 10.08 47.66
C SER A 33 30.20 9.91 46.16
N GLY A 34 30.45 8.69 45.65
CA GLY A 34 29.68 8.28 44.50
C GLY A 34 28.22 8.29 44.95
N LYS A 35 27.37 9.18 44.43
CA LYS A 35 25.93 8.94 44.49
C LYS A 35 25.76 7.53 43.93
N ALA A 36 25.45 6.56 44.78
CA ALA A 36 24.94 5.29 44.32
C ALA A 36 23.70 5.65 43.51
N ASN A 37 23.83 5.72 42.18
CA ASN A 37 22.66 5.68 41.33
C ASN A 37 22.06 4.32 41.65
N ALA A 38 20.93 4.31 42.35
CA ALA A 38 20.16 3.09 42.52
C ALA A 38 19.99 2.51 41.12
N GLU A 39 20.65 1.38 40.87
CA GLU A 39 20.54 0.67 39.61
C GLU A 39 19.07 0.30 39.48
N ARG A 40 18.40 0.85 38.46
CA ARG A 40 16.96 0.63 38.31
C ARG A 40 16.73 -0.86 38.10
N LEU A 41 15.67 -1.38 38.71
CA LEU A 41 15.25 -2.74 38.46
C LEU A 41 14.97 -2.90 36.96
N PRO A 42 15.39 -4.03 36.35
CA PRO A 42 15.02 -4.33 34.97
C PRO A 42 13.50 -4.33 34.78
N LEU A 43 13.06 -3.91 33.59
CA LEU A 43 11.64 -3.97 33.22
C LEU A 43 11.31 -5.36 32.68
N ASP A 44 10.08 -5.85 32.91
CA ASP A 44 9.62 -7.07 32.24
C ASP A 44 8.86 -6.69 30.96
N ILE A 45 9.08 -7.44 29.88
CA ILE A 45 8.38 -7.23 28.61
C ILE A 45 7.87 -8.54 28.01
N VAL A 46 6.63 -8.52 27.53
CA VAL A 46 6.02 -9.58 26.71
C VAL A 46 5.63 -8.98 25.36
N ILE A 47 6.03 -9.63 24.26
CA ILE A 47 5.77 -9.16 22.90
C ILE A 47 4.84 -10.14 22.19
N GLU A 48 3.75 -9.64 21.61
CA GLU A 48 2.91 -10.38 20.67
C GLU A 48 3.19 -9.84 19.25
N HIS A 49 3.63 -10.72 18.35
CA HIS A 49 4.17 -10.34 17.04
C HIS A 49 3.09 -10.39 15.95
N GLY A 50 2.64 -9.26 15.42
CA GLY A 50 1.68 -9.26 14.30
C GLY A 50 0.39 -10.01 14.61
N PHE A 51 -0.07 -10.77 13.63
CA PHE A 51 -1.24 -11.63 13.75
C PHE A 51 -0.77 -13.09 13.86
N ASP A 52 -0.59 -13.58 15.09
CA ASP A 52 -0.03 -14.91 15.38
C ASP A 52 1.38 -15.14 14.78
N GLY A 53 2.22 -14.11 14.82
CA GLY A 53 3.56 -14.10 14.22
C GLY A 53 3.57 -13.83 12.72
N LYS A 54 2.41 -13.71 12.06
CA LYS A 54 2.30 -13.48 10.62
C LYS A 54 2.11 -11.99 10.30
N MET A 55 2.57 -11.59 9.12
CA MET A 55 2.42 -10.24 8.56
C MET A 55 2.53 -10.30 7.03
N LYS A 56 1.93 -9.33 6.31
CA LYS A 56 2.09 -9.18 4.85
C LYS A 56 3.23 -8.23 4.51
N ASP A 57 4.13 -8.64 3.61
CA ASP A 57 5.29 -7.82 3.24
C ASP A 57 4.84 -6.49 2.60
N GLY A 58 5.48 -5.38 3.00
CA GLY A 58 5.13 -4.03 2.55
C GLY A 58 3.86 -3.42 3.17
N LYS A 59 3.15 -4.14 4.05
CA LYS A 59 1.96 -3.65 4.77
C LYS A 59 2.25 -3.36 6.23
N TRP A 60 1.57 -2.37 6.80
CA TRP A 60 1.72 -2.10 8.24
C TRP A 60 1.11 -3.24 9.07
N PHE A 61 1.74 -3.57 10.20
CA PHE A 61 1.25 -4.61 11.11
C PHE A 61 1.39 -4.19 12.59
N PRO A 62 0.51 -4.70 13.48
CA PRO A 62 0.54 -4.36 14.89
C PRO A 62 1.60 -5.18 15.64
N VAL A 63 2.27 -4.56 16.60
CA VAL A 63 3.08 -5.27 17.60
C VAL A 63 2.63 -4.82 18.98
N LYS A 64 2.18 -5.77 19.80
CA LYS A 64 1.79 -5.51 21.18
C LYS A 64 3.00 -5.69 22.09
N MET A 65 3.23 -4.74 22.96
CA MET A 65 4.22 -4.83 24.02
C MET A 65 3.56 -4.59 25.36
N THR A 66 3.58 -5.60 26.22
CA THR A 66 3.13 -5.47 27.62
C THR A 66 4.36 -5.27 28.48
N VAL A 67 4.52 -4.06 29.02
CA VAL A 67 5.69 -3.68 29.82
C VAL A 67 5.28 -3.55 31.28
N THR A 68 6.01 -4.21 32.18
CA THR A 68 5.78 -4.16 33.63
C THR A 68 6.98 -3.52 34.33
N ASN A 69 6.70 -2.52 35.16
CA ASN A 69 7.70 -1.87 36.00
C ASN A 69 7.62 -2.42 37.43
N PRO A 70 8.58 -3.23 37.89
CA PRO A 70 8.58 -3.75 39.26
C PRO A 70 9.09 -2.74 40.30
N GLY A 71 9.71 -1.63 39.87
CA GLY A 71 10.39 -0.65 40.71
C GLY A 71 9.61 0.64 40.92
N ASP A 72 10.33 1.72 41.24
CA ASP A 72 9.79 3.08 41.35
C ASP A 72 9.41 3.65 39.98
N ASP A 73 8.69 4.78 39.96
CA ASP A 73 8.18 5.42 38.75
C ASP A 73 9.27 5.61 37.67
N VAL A 74 8.94 5.22 36.43
CA VAL A 74 9.79 5.38 35.25
C VAL A 74 9.00 6.05 34.14
N SER A 75 9.62 7.03 33.48
CA SER A 75 9.09 7.67 32.28
C SER A 75 10.19 7.77 31.22
N GLY A 76 9.85 7.49 29.97
CA GLY A 76 10.82 7.40 28.88
C GLY A 76 10.22 6.90 27.58
N ASP A 77 11.08 6.61 26.60
CA ASP A 77 10.66 6.12 25.30
C ASP A 77 10.88 4.61 25.23
N LEU A 78 9.81 3.85 24.95
CA LEU A 78 9.92 2.47 24.48
C LEU A 78 10.20 2.52 22.98
N THR A 79 11.21 1.79 22.53
CA THR A 79 11.72 1.92 21.16
C THR A 79 11.85 0.58 20.46
N VAL A 80 11.52 0.57 19.17
CA VAL A 80 11.80 -0.52 18.25
C VAL A 80 12.78 -0.02 17.20
N ARG A 81 14.00 -0.52 17.25
CA ARG A 81 15.02 -0.25 16.25
C ARG A 81 15.03 -1.36 15.22
N MET A 82 14.92 -1.03 13.94
CA MET A 82 14.91 -1.99 12.83
C MET A 82 16.02 -1.64 11.83
N THR A 83 16.60 -2.66 11.17
CA THR A 83 17.51 -2.40 10.03
C THR A 83 16.77 -1.82 8.85
N GLY A 84 17.42 -0.97 8.07
CA GLY A 84 16.89 -0.59 6.75
C GLY A 84 16.77 -1.78 5.79
N ASP A 85 17.71 -2.74 5.82
CA ASP A 85 17.74 -3.94 4.96
C ASP A 85 18.48 -5.12 5.62
N VAL A 86 18.32 -6.33 5.07
CA VAL A 86 19.06 -7.57 5.36
C VAL A 86 20.57 -7.40 5.05
N ASN A 87 20.93 -6.51 4.12
CA ASN A 87 22.31 -6.24 3.70
C ASN A 87 22.99 -5.09 4.47
N GLY A 88 22.42 -4.65 5.59
CA GLY A 88 22.97 -3.57 6.41
C GLY A 88 22.52 -2.21 5.92
N GLY A 89 21.26 -1.87 6.16
CA GLY A 89 20.82 -0.47 6.10
C GLY A 89 20.96 0.23 7.45
N LYS A 90 21.13 1.55 7.41
CA LYS A 90 21.04 2.49 8.54
C LYS A 90 19.85 2.22 9.46
N GLY A 91 20.01 2.51 10.76
CA GLY A 91 19.04 2.11 11.80
C GLY A 91 17.86 3.09 11.91
N ILE A 92 16.64 2.58 11.81
CA ILE A 92 15.39 3.35 12.01
C ILE A 92 14.83 3.00 13.39
N VAL A 93 14.48 4.00 14.19
CA VAL A 93 13.88 3.83 15.50
C VAL A 93 12.45 4.34 15.49
N TYR A 94 11.50 3.47 15.83
CA TYR A 94 10.13 3.85 16.18
C TYR A 94 10.06 4.00 17.70
N ALA A 95 9.59 5.14 18.19
CA ALA A 95 9.58 5.47 19.61
C ALA A 95 8.17 5.88 20.06
N GLU A 96 7.73 5.28 21.15
CA GLU A 96 6.49 5.63 21.86
C GLU A 96 6.83 6.08 23.27
N HIS A 97 6.25 7.19 23.71
CA HIS A 97 6.47 7.69 25.06
C HIS A 97 5.61 6.89 26.06
N VAL A 98 6.24 6.41 27.13
CA VAL A 98 5.62 5.49 28.10
C VAL A 98 5.94 5.94 29.52
N ASP A 99 4.90 6.41 30.21
CA ASP A 99 4.89 6.55 31.66
C ASP A 99 4.48 5.22 32.31
N LEU A 100 5.36 4.71 33.19
CA LEU A 100 5.21 3.50 33.98
C LEU A 100 5.30 3.86 35.48
N PRO A 101 4.16 4.16 36.14
CA PRO A 101 4.12 4.30 37.59
C PRO A 101 4.68 3.08 38.32
N LYS A 102 4.97 3.26 39.60
CA LYS A 102 5.45 2.21 40.49
C LYS A 102 4.53 0.97 40.43
N GLN A 103 5.14 -0.20 40.22
CA GLN A 103 4.45 -1.48 40.21
C GLN A 103 3.25 -1.54 39.23
N SER A 104 3.42 -0.93 38.06
CA SER A 104 2.37 -0.88 37.03
C SER A 104 2.72 -1.73 35.81
N THR A 105 1.68 -2.14 35.09
CA THR A 105 1.77 -2.80 33.79
C THR A 105 1.03 -1.96 32.76
N LYS A 106 1.63 -1.75 31.59
CA LYS A 106 1.05 -0.98 30.49
C LYS A 106 1.18 -1.74 29.17
N VAL A 107 0.11 -1.71 28.38
CA VAL A 107 0.11 -2.20 26.99
C VAL A 107 0.45 -1.03 26.07
N VAL A 108 1.42 -1.24 25.19
CA VAL A 108 1.87 -0.29 24.17
C VAL A 108 1.82 -0.98 22.82
N TRP A 109 1.20 -0.32 21.84
CA TRP A 109 1.08 -0.84 20.47
C TRP A 109 1.96 -0.05 19.52
N PHE A 110 2.74 -0.77 18.71
CA PHE A 110 3.47 -0.19 17.59
C PHE A 110 2.81 -0.60 16.27
N ALA A 111 2.62 0.36 15.38
CA ALA A 111 2.38 0.09 13.96
C ALA A 111 3.75 0.10 13.25
N LEU A 112 4.21 -1.06 12.78
CA LEU A 112 5.51 -1.20 12.12
C LEU A 112 5.35 -1.57 10.65
N PRO A 113 6.26 -1.14 9.76
CA PRO A 113 6.21 -1.54 8.36
C PRO A 113 6.56 -3.02 8.23
N GLY A 114 5.73 -3.77 7.51
CA GLY A 114 5.86 -5.19 7.27
C GLY A 114 7.11 -5.51 6.48
N LYS A 115 8.01 -6.25 7.13
CA LYS A 115 9.19 -6.88 6.54
C LYS A 115 9.55 -8.08 7.39
N GLN A 116 10.35 -9.00 6.84
CA GLN A 116 10.85 -10.12 7.62
C GLN A 116 11.70 -9.65 8.80
N LEU A 117 11.26 -9.94 10.03
CA LEU A 117 11.96 -9.61 11.27
C LEU A 117 12.41 -10.87 12.00
N ASN A 118 13.62 -10.80 12.55
CA ASN A 118 14.24 -11.84 13.36
C ASN A 118 15.20 -11.20 14.38
N GLU A 119 15.74 -12.03 15.27
CA GLU A 119 16.66 -11.64 16.35
C GLU A 119 17.86 -10.79 15.91
N ARG A 120 18.24 -10.82 14.62
CA ARG A 120 19.44 -10.13 14.11
C ARG A 120 19.16 -8.76 13.51
N ASN A 121 17.91 -8.43 13.20
CA ASN A 121 17.57 -7.25 12.41
C ASN A 121 16.67 -6.24 13.12
N ASN A 122 16.36 -6.48 14.39
CA ASN A 122 15.68 -5.51 15.23
C ASN A 122 16.11 -5.64 16.70
N VAL A 123 15.95 -4.55 17.44
CA VAL A 123 16.29 -4.46 18.87
C VAL A 123 15.23 -3.60 19.57
N ILE A 124 14.72 -4.08 20.70
CA ILE A 124 13.80 -3.32 21.56
C ILE A 124 14.60 -2.76 22.74
N ALA A 125 14.36 -1.50 23.07
CA ALA A 125 15.00 -0.85 24.21
C ALA A 125 14.08 0.18 24.86
N PHE A 126 14.19 0.34 26.18
CA PHE A 126 13.56 1.42 26.92
C PHE A 126 14.60 2.47 27.31
N TYR A 127 14.41 3.72 26.88
CA TYR A 127 15.31 4.83 27.19
C TYR A 127 14.69 5.76 28.22
N GLU A 128 15.34 5.94 29.37
CA GLU A 128 14.91 6.91 30.36
C GLU A 128 14.89 8.33 29.78
N LYS A 129 13.80 9.09 29.97
CA LYS A 129 13.57 10.44 29.40
C LYS A 129 13.36 10.50 27.89
N GLY A 130 14.08 9.71 27.09
CA GLY A 130 13.81 9.56 25.66
C GLY A 130 14.95 8.98 24.81
N ALA A 131 14.62 8.54 23.60
CA ALA A 131 15.48 7.75 22.70
C ALA A 131 16.77 8.46 22.24
N ASP A 132 16.80 9.79 22.22
CA ASP A 132 17.95 10.57 21.72
C ASP A 132 19.09 10.72 22.72
N LYS A 133 18.78 10.78 24.02
CA LYS A 133 19.70 11.22 25.09
C LYS A 133 19.58 10.39 26.39
N GLY A 134 18.65 9.44 26.40
CA GLY A 134 18.33 8.63 27.57
C GLY A 134 19.34 7.51 27.83
N LYS A 135 19.41 7.07 29.08
CA LYS A 135 20.09 5.82 29.42
C LYS A 135 19.14 4.66 29.21
N VAL A 136 19.64 3.56 28.66
CA VAL A 136 18.85 2.34 28.50
C VAL A 136 18.58 1.73 29.88
N ILE A 137 17.31 1.41 30.16
CA ILE A 137 16.92 0.54 31.26
C ILE A 137 16.81 -0.87 30.68
N PRO A 138 17.54 -1.86 31.22
CA PRO A 138 17.53 -3.22 30.68
C PRO A 138 16.16 -3.89 30.91
N PHE A 139 15.85 -4.87 30.07
CA PHE A 139 14.77 -5.80 30.33
C PHE A 139 15.27 -7.00 31.15
N SER A 140 14.40 -7.65 31.91
CA SER A 140 14.71 -8.89 32.62
C SER A 140 14.98 -10.05 31.66
N GLN A 141 14.38 -10.01 30.47
CA GLN A 141 14.57 -10.98 29.39
C GLN A 141 15.85 -10.64 28.59
N GLU A 142 16.66 -11.66 28.29
CA GLU A 142 17.76 -11.53 27.33
C GLU A 142 17.22 -11.54 25.88
N ASP A 143 17.89 -10.83 24.97
CA ASP A 143 17.64 -10.86 23.51
C ASP A 143 16.17 -10.59 23.07
N VAL A 144 15.55 -9.56 23.65
CA VAL A 144 14.20 -9.11 23.28
C VAL A 144 14.16 -8.62 21.83
N SER A 145 13.48 -9.38 20.97
CA SER A 145 13.33 -9.10 19.54
C SER A 145 11.93 -9.42 19.03
N ILE A 146 11.56 -8.83 17.91
CA ILE A 146 10.36 -9.14 17.14
C ILE A 146 10.70 -10.20 16.10
N ILE A 147 9.86 -11.25 16.02
CA ILE A 147 10.02 -12.33 15.06
C ILE A 147 8.75 -12.40 14.22
N THR A 148 8.90 -12.31 12.90
CA THR A 148 7.78 -12.38 11.96
C THR A 148 7.96 -13.45 10.89
N LYS A 149 6.84 -14.03 10.48
CA LYS A 149 6.71 -14.91 9.33
C LYS A 149 6.04 -14.11 8.20
N PRO A 150 6.81 -13.69 7.18
CA PRO A 150 6.24 -12.92 6.08
C PRO A 150 5.32 -13.79 5.23
N LEU A 151 4.13 -13.29 4.97
CA LEU A 151 3.19 -13.77 3.97
C LEU A 151 3.43 -13.02 2.66
N SER A 152 3.17 -13.67 1.53
CA SER A 152 3.26 -12.98 0.25
C SER A 152 2.16 -11.93 0.15
N PRO A 153 2.37 -10.82 -0.59
CA PRO A 153 1.35 -9.79 -0.78
C PRO A 153 0.03 -10.34 -1.33
N GLU A 154 0.07 -11.43 -2.09
CA GLU A 154 -1.06 -12.12 -2.71
C GLU A 154 -1.83 -13.04 -1.73
N THR A 155 -1.28 -13.31 -0.53
CA THR A 155 -2.00 -14.07 0.49
C THR A 155 -3.17 -13.24 1.04
N LEU A 156 -4.39 -13.74 0.88
CA LEU A 156 -5.58 -13.21 1.55
C LEU A 156 -5.49 -13.50 3.03
N MET A 157 -5.50 -12.45 3.85
CA MET A 157 -5.46 -12.51 5.29
C MET A 157 -6.81 -12.05 5.88
N ALA A 158 -7.53 -12.99 6.49
CA ALA A 158 -8.83 -12.75 7.09
C ALA A 158 -8.73 -12.73 8.63
N GLY A 159 -9.00 -11.57 9.21
CA GLY A 159 -9.22 -11.42 10.65
C GLY A 159 -10.65 -11.77 11.01
N VAL A 160 -10.85 -12.76 11.87
CA VAL A 160 -12.17 -13.26 12.24
C VAL A 160 -12.42 -12.93 13.70
N MET A 161 -13.51 -12.24 14.00
CA MET A 161 -14.00 -12.11 15.36
C MET A 161 -15.37 -12.76 15.42
N ALA A 162 -15.44 -13.84 16.19
CA ALA A 162 -16.65 -14.64 16.33
C ALA A 162 -16.72 -15.25 17.72
N ARG A 163 -17.93 -15.66 18.14
CA ARG A 163 -18.11 -16.46 19.36
C ARG A 163 -17.49 -17.85 19.21
N ASP A 164 -17.59 -18.42 18.00
CA ASP A 164 -17.01 -19.72 17.65
C ASP A 164 -15.63 -19.54 17.00
N PRO A 165 -14.54 -20.03 17.61
CA PRO A 165 -13.18 -19.87 17.08
C PRO A 165 -12.94 -20.62 15.77
N ASP A 166 -13.80 -21.58 15.40
CA ASP A 166 -13.68 -22.33 14.14
C ASP A 166 -14.35 -21.64 12.94
N THR A 167 -14.99 -20.50 13.18
CA THR A 167 -15.60 -19.67 12.13
C THR A 167 -14.59 -19.40 11.00
N LEU A 168 -14.99 -19.72 9.77
CA LEU A 168 -14.21 -19.52 8.54
C LEU A 168 -12.92 -20.36 8.39
N ASN A 169 -12.64 -21.34 9.25
CA ASN A 169 -11.49 -22.23 9.07
C ASN A 169 -11.53 -23.02 7.74
N PHE A 170 -12.72 -23.27 7.20
CA PHE A 170 -12.91 -23.90 5.89
C PHE A 170 -12.36 -23.07 4.72
N LEU A 171 -12.09 -21.76 4.89
CA LEU A 171 -11.49 -20.93 3.84
C LEU A 171 -10.12 -21.46 3.40
N SER A 172 -9.42 -22.19 4.27
CA SER A 172 -8.18 -22.89 3.93
C SER A 172 -8.33 -23.92 2.80
N LEU A 173 -9.54 -24.40 2.52
CA LEU A 173 -9.83 -25.29 1.39
C LEU A 173 -9.65 -24.57 0.03
N LEU A 174 -9.76 -23.24 -0.01
CA LEU A 174 -9.46 -22.46 -1.22
C LEU A 174 -7.98 -22.59 -1.63
N ASN A 175 -7.09 -22.94 -0.70
CA ASN A 175 -5.68 -23.18 -1.01
C ASN A 175 -5.49 -24.35 -1.99
N GLN A 176 -6.40 -25.32 -1.97
CA GLN A 176 -6.39 -26.45 -2.92
C GLN A 176 -6.73 -26.03 -4.35
N LYS A 177 -7.37 -24.86 -4.52
CA LYS A 177 -7.70 -24.24 -5.81
C LYS A 177 -6.61 -23.27 -6.31
N GLY A 178 -5.47 -23.19 -5.62
CA GLY A 178 -4.36 -22.30 -6.00
C GLY A 178 -4.42 -20.89 -5.40
N TYR A 179 -5.37 -20.61 -4.50
CA TYR A 179 -5.36 -19.40 -3.69
C TYR A 179 -4.38 -19.52 -2.52
N GLN A 180 -4.08 -18.39 -1.87
CA GLN A 180 -3.40 -18.38 -0.58
C GLN A 180 -4.27 -17.65 0.42
N VAL A 181 -4.86 -18.38 1.36
CA VAL A 181 -5.76 -17.86 2.37
C VAL A 181 -5.25 -18.23 3.77
N GLN A 182 -5.23 -17.23 4.65
CA GLN A 182 -4.87 -17.34 6.05
C GLN A 182 -5.96 -16.69 6.90
N THR A 183 -6.40 -17.38 7.94
CA THR A 183 -7.28 -16.84 8.97
C THR A 183 -6.50 -16.57 10.26
N THR A 184 -6.94 -15.57 11.02
CA THR A 184 -6.45 -15.25 12.37
C THR A 184 -7.62 -14.79 13.22
N LEU A 185 -7.62 -15.13 14.51
CA LEU A 185 -8.68 -14.73 15.43
C LEU A 185 -8.40 -13.32 15.97
N LEU A 186 -9.40 -12.44 15.89
CA LEU A 186 -9.38 -11.11 16.47
C LEU A 186 -10.24 -11.08 17.74
N THR A 187 -9.84 -10.27 18.72
CA THR A 187 -10.58 -10.10 19.98
C THR A 187 -10.89 -8.61 20.22
N THR A 188 -12.04 -8.30 20.82
CA THR A 188 -12.43 -6.92 21.19
C THR A 188 -11.70 -6.35 22.40
N GLY A 189 -10.76 -7.09 22.99
CA GLY A 189 -9.97 -6.64 24.15
C GLY A 189 -9.05 -5.46 23.79
N ASP A 190 -7.77 -5.58 24.10
CA ASP A 190 -6.82 -4.48 23.85
C ASP A 190 -6.40 -4.33 22.37
N PHE A 191 -7.04 -5.03 21.42
CA PHE A 191 -6.65 -4.98 20.01
C PHE A 191 -6.75 -3.55 19.46
N PRO A 192 -5.70 -3.04 18.79
CA PRO A 192 -5.67 -1.66 18.32
C PRO A 192 -6.36 -1.62 16.97
N TRP A 193 -7.66 -1.36 16.99
CA TRP A 193 -8.48 -1.23 15.79
C TRP A 193 -8.13 0.00 14.92
N GLU A 194 -6.96 0.62 15.11
CA GLU A 194 -6.47 1.74 14.28
C GLU A 194 -6.30 1.28 12.82
N ALA A 195 -6.78 2.09 11.87
CA ALA A 195 -6.84 1.69 10.46
C ALA A 195 -5.48 1.26 9.87
N THR A 196 -4.37 1.85 10.34
CA THR A 196 -3.02 1.46 9.87
C THR A 196 -2.58 0.10 10.42
N MET A 197 -3.04 -0.29 11.61
CA MET A 197 -2.73 -1.62 12.18
C MET A 197 -3.57 -2.73 11.53
N LEU A 198 -4.66 -2.37 10.86
CA LEU A 198 -5.48 -3.29 10.06
C LEU A 198 -4.96 -3.50 8.63
N ASP A 199 -3.94 -2.75 8.17
CA ASP A 199 -3.47 -2.73 6.78
C ASP A 199 -2.93 -4.09 6.28
N GLY A 200 -2.53 -4.97 7.18
CA GLY A 200 -2.15 -6.36 6.87
C GLY A 200 -3.33 -7.31 6.65
N LEU A 201 -4.57 -6.91 6.99
CA LEU A 201 -5.78 -7.69 6.79
C LEU A 201 -6.49 -7.25 5.50
N ASP A 202 -6.92 -8.22 4.70
CA ASP A 202 -7.73 -7.99 3.50
C ASP A 202 -9.23 -8.10 3.84
N VAL A 203 -9.58 -8.95 4.82
CA VAL A 203 -10.95 -9.19 5.27
C VAL A 203 -11.03 -9.10 6.79
N ILE A 204 -12.07 -8.45 7.31
CA ILE A 204 -12.47 -8.54 8.71
C ILE A 204 -13.89 -9.11 8.72
N ALA A 205 -14.05 -10.26 9.39
CA ALA A 205 -15.34 -10.93 9.51
C ALA A 205 -15.84 -10.91 10.95
N PHE A 206 -16.99 -10.28 11.17
CA PHE A 206 -17.72 -10.33 12.42
C PHE A 206 -18.87 -11.34 12.31
N ASN A 207 -18.87 -12.38 13.14
CA ASN A 207 -19.90 -13.43 13.15
C ASN A 207 -20.45 -13.65 14.57
N ASP A 208 -21.71 -13.28 14.81
CA ASP A 208 -22.32 -13.21 16.17
C ASP A 208 -21.42 -12.49 17.20
N ALA A 209 -20.72 -11.45 16.74
CA ALA A 209 -19.72 -10.74 17.53
C ALA A 209 -20.33 -9.64 18.41
N GLU A 210 -19.74 -9.42 19.59
CA GLU A 210 -20.12 -8.34 20.52
C GLU A 210 -19.43 -7.03 20.14
N THR A 211 -19.77 -6.51 18.94
CA THR A 211 -19.22 -5.27 18.38
C THR A 211 -19.74 -4.02 19.08
N ASP A 212 -20.79 -4.13 19.88
CA ASP A 212 -21.30 -3.08 20.77
C ASP A 212 -20.30 -2.65 21.85
N ARG A 213 -19.26 -3.46 22.09
CA ARG A 213 -18.12 -3.11 22.95
C ARG A 213 -17.06 -2.25 22.26
N LEU A 214 -17.11 -2.10 20.94
CA LEU A 214 -16.18 -1.24 20.22
C LEU A 214 -16.48 0.22 20.56
N LYS A 215 -15.41 0.99 20.77
CA LYS A 215 -15.52 2.43 20.99
C LYS A 215 -15.84 3.15 19.67
N PRO A 216 -16.49 4.33 19.69
CA PRO A 216 -16.82 5.07 18.47
C PRO A 216 -15.61 5.37 17.57
N GLU A 217 -14.45 5.62 18.15
CA GLU A 217 -13.19 5.80 17.41
C GLU A 217 -12.75 4.53 16.69
N GLN A 218 -12.90 3.35 17.31
CA GLN A 218 -12.54 2.05 16.70
C GLN A 218 -13.49 1.71 15.54
N VAL A 219 -14.78 2.04 15.68
CA VAL A 219 -15.75 1.91 14.59
C VAL A 219 -15.32 2.77 13.40
N LYS A 220 -14.97 4.04 13.63
CA LYS A 220 -14.49 4.95 12.58
C LYS A 220 -13.19 4.45 11.91
N ASP A 221 -12.27 3.88 12.68
CA ASP A 221 -11.04 3.33 12.10
C ASP A 221 -11.31 2.10 11.22
N ILE A 222 -12.26 1.23 11.61
CA ILE A 222 -12.70 0.11 10.77
C ILE A 222 -13.41 0.63 9.51
N GLU A 223 -14.29 1.63 9.63
CA GLU A 223 -14.92 2.29 8.48
C GLU A 223 -13.87 2.89 7.53
N ALA A 224 -12.87 3.59 8.07
CA ALA A 224 -11.76 4.14 7.29
C ALA A 224 -10.89 3.04 6.65
N TRP A 225 -10.73 1.89 7.29
CA TRP A 225 -10.06 0.73 6.70
C TRP A 225 -10.86 0.14 5.53
N VAL A 226 -12.20 0.04 5.65
CA VAL A 226 -13.08 -0.35 4.54
C VAL A 226 -12.97 0.64 3.39
N GLU A 227 -13.02 1.94 3.66
CA GLU A 227 -12.88 2.99 2.65
C GLU A 227 -11.56 2.91 1.87
N ARG A 228 -10.51 2.36 2.49
CA ARG A 228 -9.17 2.17 1.91
C ARG A 228 -9.00 0.85 1.13
N GLY A 229 -10.04 0.02 1.04
CA GLY A 229 -9.99 -1.24 0.30
C GLY A 229 -10.27 -2.49 1.13
N GLY A 230 -10.46 -2.35 2.45
CA GLY A 230 -10.79 -3.47 3.32
C GLY A 230 -12.18 -4.04 3.03
N LYS A 231 -12.33 -5.36 3.17
CA LYS A 231 -13.63 -6.04 3.07
C LYS A 231 -14.20 -6.39 4.44
N LEU A 232 -15.30 -5.74 4.82
CA LEU A 232 -15.99 -6.00 6.09
C LEU A 232 -17.15 -6.98 5.90
N ILE A 233 -17.09 -8.13 6.56
CA ILE A 233 -18.18 -9.11 6.55
C ILE A 233 -18.94 -9.01 7.87
N LEU A 234 -20.24 -8.78 7.77
CA LEU A 234 -21.17 -8.75 8.89
C LEU A 234 -22.09 -9.97 8.79
N ALA A 235 -22.02 -10.85 9.79
CA ALA A 235 -22.75 -12.12 9.83
C ALA A 235 -23.22 -12.47 11.25
N GLY A 236 -23.87 -13.63 11.39
CA GLY A 236 -24.27 -14.18 12.69
C GLY A 236 -25.72 -14.64 12.79
N GLY A 237 -26.44 -14.75 11.68
CA GLY A 237 -27.83 -15.22 11.67
C GLY A 237 -28.72 -14.42 12.63
N ALA A 238 -29.25 -15.08 13.67
CA ALA A 238 -30.03 -14.43 14.71
C ALA A 238 -29.26 -13.33 15.49
N GLY A 239 -27.94 -13.48 15.61
CA GLY A 239 -27.05 -12.51 16.27
C GLY A 239 -26.66 -11.31 15.39
N TYR A 240 -27.04 -11.29 14.11
CA TYR A 240 -26.60 -10.26 13.15
C TYR A 240 -26.89 -8.83 13.62
N ALA A 241 -28.08 -8.57 14.17
CA ALA A 241 -28.48 -7.22 14.57
C ALA A 241 -27.53 -6.63 15.63
N LYS A 242 -27.05 -7.46 16.56
CA LYS A 242 -26.02 -7.08 17.54
C LYS A 242 -24.69 -6.82 16.84
N THR A 243 -24.25 -7.74 15.98
CA THR A 243 -22.98 -7.64 15.23
C THR A 243 -22.88 -6.38 14.37
N ALA A 244 -23.97 -6.02 13.67
CA ALA A 244 -23.96 -4.95 12.67
C ALA A 244 -24.34 -3.57 13.23
N SER A 245 -24.84 -3.49 14.47
CA SER A 245 -25.36 -2.25 15.06
C SER A 245 -24.41 -1.04 14.94
N PRO A 246 -23.10 -1.17 15.29
CA PRO A 246 -22.17 -0.04 15.16
C PRO A 246 -21.94 0.41 13.72
N PHE A 247 -22.14 -0.47 12.74
CA PHE A 247 -21.85 -0.25 11.33
C PHE A 247 -23.11 0.00 10.48
N SER A 248 -24.26 0.31 11.10
CA SER A 248 -25.55 0.49 10.43
C SER A 248 -25.56 1.56 9.32
N ALA A 249 -24.64 2.54 9.38
CA ALA A 249 -24.47 3.55 8.34
C ALA A 249 -24.03 2.92 7.01
N ILE A 250 -23.05 2.00 7.06
CA ILE A 250 -22.44 1.34 5.91
C ILE A 250 -23.00 -0.06 5.62
N ALA A 251 -23.82 -0.62 6.51
CA ALA A 251 -24.44 -1.93 6.33
C ALA A 251 -25.30 -1.99 5.04
N PRO A 252 -25.19 -3.06 4.21
CA PRO A 252 -25.94 -3.20 2.96
C PRO A 252 -27.45 -3.40 3.16
N VAL A 253 -27.86 -3.79 4.36
CA VAL A 253 -29.24 -4.19 4.66
C VAL A 253 -29.74 -3.58 5.97
N THR A 254 -31.06 -3.53 6.13
CA THR A 254 -31.71 -3.27 7.41
C THR A 254 -32.39 -4.55 7.88
N VAL A 255 -32.08 -5.00 9.09
CA VAL A 255 -32.63 -6.24 9.66
C VAL A 255 -33.81 -5.93 10.57
N SER A 256 -34.89 -6.70 10.43
CA SER A 256 -36.13 -6.54 11.21
C SER A 256 -36.43 -7.72 12.13
N GLY A 257 -35.62 -8.78 12.09
CA GLY A 257 -35.81 -9.99 12.90
C GLY A 257 -35.10 -11.19 12.28
N THR A 258 -35.69 -12.38 12.46
CA THR A 258 -35.22 -13.63 11.87
C THR A 258 -36.29 -14.27 10.98
N ALA A 259 -35.84 -15.10 10.05
CA ALA A 259 -36.69 -15.95 9.22
C ALA A 259 -36.17 -17.40 9.28
N SER A 260 -37.05 -18.33 8.96
CA SER A 260 -36.70 -19.75 8.84
C SER A 260 -36.72 -20.16 7.38
N VAL A 261 -35.64 -20.78 6.94
CA VAL A 261 -35.43 -21.20 5.55
C VAL A 261 -35.28 -22.71 5.52
N ALA A 262 -36.14 -23.39 4.76
CA ALA A 262 -36.17 -24.85 4.72
C ALA A 262 -35.18 -25.47 3.72
N GLU A 263 -34.71 -24.69 2.75
CA GLU A 263 -33.81 -25.12 1.68
C GLU A 263 -32.94 -23.94 1.24
N LEU A 264 -31.72 -24.19 0.74
CA LEU A 264 -30.84 -23.16 0.19
C LEU A 264 -30.57 -23.45 -1.28
N SER A 265 -31.63 -23.47 -2.06
CA SER A 265 -31.61 -23.84 -3.47
C SER A 265 -30.68 -22.94 -4.28
N SER A 266 -30.57 -21.65 -3.94
CA SER A 266 -29.64 -20.75 -4.62
C SER A 266 -28.17 -21.17 -4.46
N PHE A 267 -27.77 -21.71 -3.30
CA PHE A 267 -26.41 -22.21 -3.09
C PHE A 267 -26.18 -23.55 -3.78
N VAL A 268 -27.15 -24.45 -3.72
CA VAL A 268 -27.10 -25.75 -4.41
C VAL A 268 -26.97 -25.55 -5.92
N GLN A 269 -27.77 -24.66 -6.51
CA GLN A 269 -27.72 -24.33 -7.93
C GLN A 269 -26.39 -23.68 -8.34
N ALA A 270 -25.86 -22.78 -7.52
CA ALA A 270 -24.59 -22.11 -7.81
C ALA A 270 -23.37 -23.04 -7.74
N THR A 271 -23.43 -24.08 -6.92
CA THR A 271 -22.29 -24.99 -6.67
C THR A 271 -22.42 -26.34 -7.39
N GLY A 272 -23.63 -26.73 -7.79
CA GLY A 272 -23.94 -28.07 -8.29
C GLY A 272 -23.74 -29.18 -7.24
N ARG A 273 -23.64 -28.83 -5.95
CA ARG A 273 -23.42 -29.76 -4.84
C ARG A 273 -24.70 -29.92 -4.03
N GLU A 274 -25.02 -31.16 -3.66
CA GLU A 274 -26.15 -31.45 -2.79
C GLU A 274 -25.86 -30.96 -1.36
N LEU A 275 -26.85 -30.33 -0.72
CA LEU A 275 -26.80 -29.86 0.66
C LEU A 275 -27.98 -30.45 1.43
N ASP A 276 -27.68 -31.37 2.35
CA ASP A 276 -28.69 -32.01 3.20
C ASP A 276 -28.88 -31.22 4.50
N LEU A 277 -29.91 -30.38 4.56
CA LEU A 277 -30.27 -29.66 5.78
C LEU A 277 -31.05 -30.59 6.71
N LYS A 278 -30.54 -30.80 7.93
CA LYS A 278 -31.21 -31.61 8.98
C LYS A 278 -32.49 -30.96 9.57
N GLY A 279 -32.94 -29.86 8.98
CA GLY A 279 -34.11 -29.08 9.39
C GLY A 279 -34.02 -27.63 8.87
N PRO A 280 -35.07 -26.83 9.07
CA PRO A 280 -35.05 -25.42 8.69
C PRO A 280 -33.95 -24.66 9.42
N VAL A 281 -33.23 -23.81 8.69
CA VAL A 281 -32.14 -22.99 9.22
C VAL A 281 -32.66 -21.60 9.56
N THR A 282 -32.12 -21.02 10.64
CA THR A 282 -32.47 -19.65 11.05
C THR A 282 -31.53 -18.66 10.38
N VAL A 283 -32.10 -17.68 9.70
CA VAL A 283 -31.38 -16.56 9.06
C VAL A 283 -31.91 -15.23 9.57
N SER A 284 -31.15 -14.16 9.45
CA SER A 284 -31.66 -12.80 9.66
C SER A 284 -32.61 -12.40 8.52
N ALA A 285 -33.74 -11.80 8.89
CA ALA A 285 -34.71 -11.26 7.95
C ALA A 285 -34.34 -9.81 7.65
N ALA A 286 -33.95 -9.54 6.40
CA ALA A 286 -33.35 -8.27 6.01
C ALA A 286 -33.96 -7.69 4.73
N ALA A 287 -34.05 -6.36 4.68
CA ALA A 287 -34.36 -5.61 3.47
C ALA A 287 -33.08 -4.95 2.93
N VAL A 288 -32.85 -5.05 1.62
CA VAL A 288 -31.68 -4.45 0.96
C VAL A 288 -31.80 -2.93 0.98
N LYS A 289 -30.79 -2.27 1.56
CA LYS A 289 -30.64 -0.80 1.59
C LYS A 289 -29.84 -0.33 0.38
N SER A 290 -28.76 -1.04 0.05
CA SER A 290 -27.86 -0.72 -1.04
C SER A 290 -27.02 -1.94 -1.43
N GLY A 291 -26.45 -1.94 -2.63
CA GLY A 291 -25.56 -2.99 -3.10
C GLY A 291 -26.25 -4.04 -3.98
N GLU A 292 -25.52 -5.11 -4.27
CA GLU A 292 -25.96 -6.23 -5.09
C GLU A 292 -26.32 -7.42 -4.20
N THR A 293 -27.46 -8.05 -4.46
CA THR A 293 -27.81 -9.34 -3.84
C THR A 293 -27.17 -10.47 -4.64
N LEU A 294 -26.14 -11.10 -4.08
CA LEU A 294 -25.42 -12.20 -4.71
C LEU A 294 -26.21 -13.52 -4.65
N TYR A 295 -26.90 -13.74 -3.53
CA TYR A 295 -27.73 -14.93 -3.31
C TYR A 295 -28.98 -14.57 -2.51
N ALA A 296 -30.11 -15.19 -2.87
CA ALA A 296 -31.39 -15.04 -2.18
C ALA A 296 -32.19 -16.32 -2.26
N GLU A 297 -33.01 -16.56 -1.25
CA GLU A 297 -33.89 -17.73 -1.17
C GLU A 297 -35.34 -17.27 -0.93
N LYS A 298 -36.23 -17.58 -1.88
CA LYS A 298 -37.66 -17.17 -1.84
C LYS A 298 -37.87 -15.68 -1.49
N GLY A 299 -37.01 -14.80 -2.00
CA GLY A 299 -37.07 -13.35 -1.77
C GLY A 299 -36.37 -12.88 -0.48
N ILE A 300 -35.86 -13.78 0.35
CA ILE A 300 -35.01 -13.45 1.51
C ILE A 300 -33.56 -13.32 1.01
N PRO A 301 -32.92 -12.15 1.11
CA PRO A 301 -31.53 -12.00 0.74
C PRO A 301 -30.64 -12.80 1.70
N LEU A 302 -29.76 -13.63 1.14
CA LEU A 302 -28.81 -14.44 1.91
C LEU A 302 -27.43 -13.79 1.95
N VAL A 303 -27.00 -13.20 0.83
CA VAL A 303 -25.73 -12.50 0.71
C VAL A 303 -25.93 -11.21 -0.08
N VAL A 304 -25.56 -10.09 0.50
CA VAL A 304 -25.67 -8.77 -0.13
C VAL A 304 -24.35 -8.03 0.05
N GLU A 305 -23.82 -7.48 -1.02
CA GLU A 305 -22.56 -6.75 -1.00
C GLU A 305 -22.76 -5.31 -1.45
N ALA A 306 -22.30 -4.35 -0.65
CA ALA A 306 -22.34 -2.94 -1.00
C ALA A 306 -20.91 -2.36 -1.06
N PRO A 307 -20.56 -1.60 -2.11
CA PRO A 307 -19.27 -0.92 -2.18
C PRO A 307 -19.22 0.27 -1.21
N VAL A 308 -18.10 0.42 -0.51
CA VAL A 308 -17.84 1.52 0.44
C VAL A 308 -16.40 1.99 0.24
N GLY A 309 -16.23 3.23 -0.24
CA GLY A 309 -14.93 3.73 -0.69
C GLY A 309 -14.31 2.80 -1.74
N GLN A 310 -13.11 2.32 -1.48
CA GLN A 310 -12.40 1.33 -2.32
C GLN A 310 -12.66 -0.12 -1.90
N GLY A 311 -13.29 -0.34 -0.74
CA GLY A 311 -13.61 -1.67 -0.23
C GLY A 311 -15.09 -2.00 -0.36
N SER A 312 -15.53 -2.95 0.45
CA SER A 312 -16.92 -3.43 0.43
C SER A 312 -17.37 -3.88 1.81
N VAL A 313 -18.69 -3.81 2.03
CA VAL A 313 -19.35 -4.41 3.18
C VAL A 313 -20.25 -5.52 2.68
N THR A 314 -20.08 -6.73 3.19
CA THR A 314 -20.87 -7.90 2.84
C THR A 314 -21.74 -8.32 4.01
N TYR A 315 -23.05 -8.33 3.78
CA TYR A 315 -24.05 -8.95 4.64
C TYR A 315 -24.13 -10.44 4.35
N ILE A 316 -24.10 -11.27 5.39
CA ILE A 316 -24.42 -12.70 5.31
C ILE A 316 -25.52 -13.02 6.32
N ALA A 317 -26.62 -13.57 5.83
CA ALA A 317 -27.85 -13.77 6.60
C ALA A 317 -27.79 -14.90 7.63
N TYR A 318 -26.76 -15.74 7.61
CA TYR A 318 -26.65 -16.93 8.44
C TYR A 318 -25.42 -16.87 9.34
N ASP A 319 -25.32 -17.78 10.30
CA ASP A 319 -24.15 -17.92 11.18
C ASP A 319 -23.05 -18.69 10.45
N LEU A 320 -21.86 -18.12 10.33
CA LEU A 320 -20.77 -18.69 9.53
C LEU A 320 -20.20 -20.01 10.07
N SER A 321 -20.46 -20.38 11.34
CA SER A 321 -20.08 -21.69 11.89
C SER A 321 -21.22 -22.71 11.92
N MET A 322 -22.39 -22.38 11.37
CA MET A 322 -23.54 -23.28 11.41
C MET A 322 -23.33 -24.57 10.59
N GLU A 323 -23.68 -25.71 11.19
CA GLU A 323 -23.76 -26.98 10.46
C GLU A 323 -25.13 -27.16 9.78
N PRO A 324 -25.20 -27.79 8.59
CA PRO A 324 -24.11 -28.42 7.86
C PRO A 324 -23.35 -27.47 6.90
N LEU A 325 -23.68 -26.18 6.84
CA LEU A 325 -23.08 -25.26 5.85
C LEU A 325 -21.57 -25.10 6.04
N ALA A 326 -21.10 -25.00 7.29
CA ALA A 326 -19.69 -24.82 7.60
C ALA A 326 -18.83 -25.98 7.06
N SER A 327 -19.31 -27.22 7.21
CA SER A 327 -18.62 -28.43 6.73
C SER A 327 -18.99 -28.86 5.31
N TRP A 328 -19.98 -28.20 4.67
CA TRP A 328 -20.46 -28.56 3.34
C TRP A 328 -19.41 -28.32 2.25
N ASN A 329 -19.22 -29.30 1.37
CA ASN A 329 -18.22 -29.26 0.30
C ASN A 329 -18.48 -28.20 -0.79
N GLY A 330 -19.72 -27.68 -0.90
CA GLY A 330 -20.05 -26.57 -1.79
C GLY A 330 -19.69 -25.20 -1.22
N ASN A 331 -19.50 -25.09 0.10
CA ASN A 331 -19.28 -23.82 0.79
C ASN A 331 -18.05 -23.05 0.25
N PRO A 332 -16.88 -23.68 -0.03
CA PRO A 332 -15.74 -22.97 -0.62
C PRO A 332 -16.05 -22.28 -1.95
N ALA A 333 -16.92 -22.84 -2.80
CA ALA A 333 -17.27 -22.21 -4.08
C ALA A 333 -18.17 -20.97 -3.89
N ILE A 334 -19.03 -20.96 -2.87
CA ILE A 334 -19.79 -19.76 -2.48
C ILE A 334 -18.82 -18.66 -2.01
N TRP A 335 -17.87 -19.02 -1.15
CA TRP A 335 -16.89 -18.09 -0.61
C TRP A 335 -15.86 -17.60 -1.61
N GLU A 336 -15.52 -18.40 -2.61
CA GLU A 336 -14.73 -17.97 -3.76
C GLU A 336 -15.41 -16.82 -4.51
N ARG A 337 -16.75 -16.86 -4.66
CA ARG A 337 -17.50 -15.75 -5.25
C ARG A 337 -17.58 -14.55 -4.31
N ILE A 338 -17.87 -14.77 -3.03
CA ILE A 338 -17.92 -13.69 -2.03
C ILE A 338 -16.58 -12.97 -1.95
N LEU A 339 -15.46 -13.68 -1.98
CA LEU A 339 -14.12 -13.10 -1.87
C LEU A 339 -13.47 -12.83 -3.23
N SER A 340 -14.22 -12.92 -4.33
CA SER A 340 -13.63 -12.87 -5.67
C SER A 340 -12.97 -11.54 -6.03
N ASP A 341 -13.34 -10.46 -5.33
CA ASP A 341 -12.76 -9.13 -5.42
C ASP A 341 -11.37 -9.04 -4.78
N VAL A 342 -11.11 -9.83 -3.73
CA VAL A 342 -9.88 -9.83 -2.93
C VAL A 342 -9.02 -11.09 -3.09
N LEU A 343 -9.55 -12.16 -3.69
CA LEU A 343 -8.80 -13.39 -3.96
C LEU A 343 -7.87 -13.23 -5.16
N VAL A 344 -6.59 -13.56 -4.93
CA VAL A 344 -5.57 -13.58 -5.98
C VAL A 344 -5.04 -15.01 -6.11
N MET A 345 -5.08 -15.55 -7.33
CA MET A 345 -4.49 -16.87 -7.62
C MET A 345 -2.97 -16.78 -7.58
N ASN A 346 -2.34 -17.77 -6.95
CA ASN A 346 -0.89 -17.92 -6.90
C ASN A 346 -0.35 -18.42 -8.24
N ASN A 347 -0.29 -17.54 -9.24
CA ASN A 347 0.39 -17.84 -10.50
C ASN A 347 1.90 -17.75 -10.29
N SER A 348 2.52 -18.91 -10.28
CA SER A 348 3.94 -19.15 -10.06
C SER A 348 4.86 -18.16 -10.79
N GLY A 349 5.63 -17.39 -10.02
CA GLY A 349 6.96 -16.94 -10.44
C GLY A 349 7.15 -15.47 -10.76
N LYS A 350 6.15 -14.61 -10.63
CA LYS A 350 6.40 -13.16 -10.59
C LYS A 350 5.75 -12.58 -9.36
N SER A 351 6.56 -12.52 -8.30
CA SER A 351 6.43 -11.50 -7.28
C SER A 351 6.09 -10.20 -8.01
N VAL A 352 4.86 -9.70 -7.85
CA VAL A 352 4.57 -8.28 -8.07
C VAL A 352 5.29 -7.58 -6.92
N ARG A 353 6.63 -7.65 -6.94
CA ARG A 353 7.52 -6.95 -6.01
C ARG A 353 7.04 -5.51 -6.06
N MET A 354 6.83 -4.90 -4.91
CA MET A 354 6.92 -3.47 -4.53
C MET A 354 7.45 -2.43 -5.57
N ASP A 355 7.12 -2.55 -6.84
CA ASP A 355 7.73 -1.82 -7.96
C ASP A 355 7.12 -0.42 -8.06
N GLY A 356 5.86 -0.27 -7.61
CA GLY A 356 5.23 1.04 -7.50
C GLY A 356 5.93 1.96 -6.49
N MET A 357 6.42 1.41 -5.36
CA MET A 357 7.18 2.21 -4.39
C MET A 357 8.59 2.53 -4.90
N TRP A 358 9.17 1.68 -5.75
CA TRP A 358 10.45 1.95 -6.40
C TRP A 358 10.37 3.13 -7.36
N GLU A 359 9.36 3.18 -8.23
CA GLU A 359 9.08 4.32 -9.12
C GLU A 359 8.93 5.61 -8.33
N LEU A 360 8.13 5.57 -7.25
CA LEU A 360 7.91 6.72 -6.38
C LEU A 360 9.19 7.15 -5.67
N ASN A 361 10.01 6.19 -5.21
CA ASN A 361 11.32 6.47 -4.61
C ASN A 361 12.25 7.19 -5.59
N ASN A 362 12.30 6.78 -6.86
CA ASN A 362 13.14 7.42 -7.87
C ASN A 362 12.65 8.84 -8.18
N ALA A 363 11.34 9.03 -8.35
CA ALA A 363 10.75 10.33 -8.59
C ALA A 363 11.08 11.36 -7.50
N LEU A 364 11.11 10.91 -6.24
CA LEU A 364 11.44 11.73 -5.08
C LEU A 364 12.91 12.15 -5.00
N GLU A 365 13.81 11.51 -5.77
CA GLU A 365 15.21 11.95 -5.91
C GLU A 365 15.34 13.17 -6.84
N ILE A 366 14.37 13.34 -7.75
CA ILE A 366 14.43 14.34 -8.80
C ILE A 366 13.89 15.66 -8.27
N PHE A 367 14.78 16.63 -8.08
CA PHE A 367 14.41 18.03 -7.86
C PHE A 367 14.69 18.81 -9.16
N PRO A 368 13.67 19.33 -9.85
CA PRO A 368 13.88 20.08 -11.10
C PRO A 368 14.82 21.28 -10.94
N GLN A 369 14.88 21.83 -9.72
CA GLN A 369 15.73 22.97 -9.35
C GLN A 369 17.22 22.58 -9.21
N LEU A 370 17.55 21.28 -9.15
CA LEU A 370 18.90 20.76 -8.89
C LEU A 370 19.55 20.07 -10.10
N ILE A 371 18.90 20.11 -11.27
CA ILE A 371 19.37 19.47 -12.51
C ILE A 371 20.75 20.04 -12.86
N PRO A 372 21.78 19.19 -13.08
CA PRO A 372 23.11 19.66 -13.40
C PRO A 372 23.13 20.41 -14.75
N PRO A 373 24.10 21.31 -14.98
CA PRO A 373 24.27 21.97 -16.27
C PRO A 373 24.38 20.95 -17.41
N ALA A 374 23.79 21.25 -18.55
CA ALA A 374 23.86 20.38 -19.72
C ALA A 374 25.33 20.01 -20.04
N TYR A 375 25.57 18.74 -20.41
CA TYR A 375 26.92 18.24 -20.74
C TYR A 375 27.66 19.12 -21.76
N GLY A 376 26.94 19.75 -22.69
CA GLY A 376 27.52 20.69 -23.66
C GLY A 376 28.16 21.92 -23.02
N ILE A 377 27.60 22.45 -21.93
CA ILE A 377 28.17 23.59 -21.19
C ILE A 377 29.45 23.15 -20.49
N LEU A 378 29.46 21.97 -19.87
CA LEU A 378 30.66 21.40 -19.25
C LEU A 378 31.75 21.16 -20.31
N ALA A 379 31.40 20.57 -21.45
CA ALA A 379 32.34 20.35 -22.56
C ALA A 379 32.91 21.68 -23.10
N LEU A 380 32.06 22.71 -23.24
CA LEU A 380 32.49 24.05 -23.63
C LEU A 380 33.44 24.67 -22.60
N LEU A 381 33.13 24.55 -21.31
CA LEU A 381 34.00 25.03 -20.23
C LEU A 381 35.37 24.32 -20.25
N PHE A 382 35.39 23.00 -20.43
CA PHE A 382 36.64 22.25 -20.57
C PHE A 382 37.43 22.63 -21.84
N LEU A 383 36.74 22.88 -22.95
CA LEU A 383 37.37 23.35 -24.19
C LEU A 383 37.98 24.75 -23.99
N VAL A 384 37.24 25.68 -23.38
CA VAL A 384 37.74 27.02 -23.04
C VAL A 384 38.95 26.91 -22.12
N TYR A 385 38.88 26.08 -21.08
CA TYR A 385 40.02 25.83 -20.18
C TYR A 385 41.25 25.30 -20.94
N ALA A 386 41.07 24.33 -21.85
CA ALA A 386 42.16 23.77 -22.65
C ALA A 386 42.79 24.83 -23.58
N ILE A 387 41.98 25.70 -24.19
CA ILE A 387 42.44 26.82 -25.02
C ILE A 387 43.19 27.87 -24.17
N VAL A 388 42.66 28.19 -22.99
CA VAL A 388 43.27 29.16 -22.08
C VAL A 388 44.63 28.66 -21.61
N VAL A 389 44.71 27.43 -21.09
CA VAL A 389 45.94 26.87 -20.51
C VAL A 389 46.99 26.51 -21.57
N GLY A 390 46.56 25.99 -22.72
CA GLY A 390 47.46 25.56 -23.80
C GLY A 390 47.95 26.73 -24.66
N PRO A 391 47.24 27.06 -25.75
CA PRO A 391 47.70 28.05 -26.71
C PRO A 391 47.72 29.49 -26.16
N ALA A 392 46.68 29.92 -25.44
CA ALA A 392 46.58 31.32 -25.04
C ALA A 392 47.66 31.71 -24.02
N LEU A 393 47.82 30.93 -22.93
CA LEU A 393 48.85 31.16 -21.93
C LEU A 393 50.26 31.10 -22.54
N TYR A 394 50.51 30.11 -23.39
CA TYR A 394 51.81 29.95 -24.06
C TYR A 394 52.14 31.16 -24.94
N ILE A 395 51.20 31.62 -25.78
CA ILE A 395 51.42 32.76 -26.68
C ILE A 395 51.67 34.05 -25.88
N ILE A 396 50.89 34.28 -24.81
CA ILE A 396 51.03 35.47 -23.95
C ILE A 396 52.40 35.45 -23.25
N LEU A 397 52.75 34.37 -22.58
CA LEU A 397 54.03 34.26 -21.86
C LEU A 397 55.24 34.24 -22.80
N LYS A 398 55.09 33.71 -24.01
CA LYS A 398 56.11 33.77 -25.06
C LYS A 398 56.33 35.20 -25.57
N ARG A 399 55.27 36.01 -25.73
CA ARG A 399 55.39 37.42 -26.15
C ARG A 399 56.03 38.31 -25.08
N VAL A 400 55.84 37.99 -23.80
CA VAL A 400 56.43 38.71 -22.65
C VAL A 400 57.83 38.18 -22.29
N ASP A 401 58.29 37.12 -22.95
CA ASP A 401 59.55 36.40 -22.71
C ASP A 401 59.75 35.92 -21.26
N ARG A 402 58.64 35.50 -20.63
CA ARG A 402 58.56 35.06 -19.23
C ARG A 402 57.89 33.69 -19.12
N ARG A 403 58.39 32.71 -19.87
CA ARG A 403 57.75 31.38 -19.98
C ARG A 403 57.79 30.60 -18.66
N GLU A 404 58.76 30.89 -17.81
CA GLU A 404 58.89 30.36 -16.46
C GLU A 404 57.70 30.71 -15.54
N TRP A 405 56.93 31.76 -15.85
CA TRP A 405 55.71 32.11 -15.10
C TRP A 405 54.57 31.11 -15.31
N ALA A 406 54.67 30.23 -16.31
CA ALA A 406 53.68 29.16 -16.53
C ALA A 406 53.53 28.27 -15.29
N TRP A 407 54.60 28.06 -14.52
CA TRP A 407 54.59 27.30 -13.26
C TRP A 407 53.62 27.86 -12.22
N PHE A 408 53.32 29.17 -12.24
CA PHE A 408 52.34 29.81 -11.34
C PHE A 408 51.00 30.06 -12.02
N ALA A 409 51.02 30.47 -13.29
CA ALA A 409 49.82 30.83 -14.02
C ALA A 409 48.91 29.63 -14.28
N ILE A 410 49.45 28.44 -14.58
CA ILE A 410 48.65 27.22 -14.79
C ILE A 410 47.91 26.82 -13.50
N PRO A 411 48.56 26.69 -12.32
CA PRO A 411 47.85 26.44 -11.06
C PRO A 411 46.78 27.49 -10.72
N ILE A 412 47.04 28.78 -10.96
CA ILE A 412 46.06 29.84 -10.69
C ILE A 412 44.83 29.68 -11.58
N VAL A 413 45.01 29.46 -12.89
CA VAL A 413 43.90 29.22 -13.81
C VAL A 413 43.13 27.97 -13.43
N ALA A 414 43.82 26.90 -13.01
CA ALA A 414 43.18 25.69 -12.51
C ALA A 414 42.31 25.99 -11.27
N ILE A 415 42.83 26.71 -10.27
CA ILE A 415 42.07 27.09 -9.07
C ILE A 415 40.85 27.93 -9.43
N VAL A 416 41.01 28.98 -10.26
CA VAL A 416 39.89 29.84 -10.67
C VAL A 416 38.82 29.04 -11.41
N THR A 417 39.24 28.14 -12.30
CA THR A 417 38.31 27.28 -13.05
C THR A 417 37.59 26.31 -12.11
N SER A 418 38.29 25.68 -11.17
CA SER A 418 37.70 24.79 -10.16
C SER A 418 36.70 25.53 -9.27
N VAL A 419 37.03 26.73 -8.80
CA VAL A 419 36.12 27.57 -8.00
C VAL A 419 34.90 27.97 -8.83
N SER A 420 35.08 28.32 -10.11
CA SER A 420 33.97 28.69 -11.00
C SER A 420 33.03 27.51 -11.24
N ILE A 421 33.57 26.32 -11.53
CA ILE A 421 32.77 25.10 -11.70
C ILE A 421 32.04 24.76 -10.40
N TYR A 422 32.72 24.85 -9.25
CA TYR A 422 32.09 24.63 -7.96
C TYR A 422 30.96 25.64 -7.69
N ALA A 423 31.18 26.92 -7.93
CA ALA A 423 30.16 27.96 -7.73
C ALA A 423 28.94 27.75 -8.65
N ILE A 424 29.17 27.38 -9.92
CA ILE A 424 28.09 27.04 -10.86
C ILE A 424 27.34 25.79 -10.38
N GLY A 425 28.05 24.74 -9.97
CA GLY A 425 27.44 23.49 -9.48
C GLY A 425 26.73 23.63 -8.13
N ALA A 426 27.19 24.55 -7.27
CA ALA A 426 26.58 24.86 -5.97
C ALA A 426 25.42 25.85 -6.08
N SER A 427 25.31 26.57 -7.21
CA SER A 427 24.17 27.47 -7.45
C SER A 427 22.85 26.68 -7.43
N GLY A 428 21.88 27.15 -6.65
CA GLY A 428 20.60 26.44 -6.40
C GLY A 428 20.63 25.38 -5.28
N ARG A 429 21.81 25.00 -4.77
CA ARG A 429 21.97 24.00 -3.68
C ARG A 429 22.21 24.62 -2.30
N GLY A 430 21.90 25.90 -2.13
CA GLY A 430 22.13 26.65 -0.89
C GLY A 430 20.97 26.64 0.10
N SER A 431 19.77 26.25 -0.34
CA SER A 431 18.54 26.26 0.47
C SER A 431 17.98 24.85 0.62
N THR A 432 17.30 24.61 1.74
CA THR A 432 16.48 23.42 1.93
C THR A 432 15.31 23.46 0.97
N LEU A 433 15.11 22.38 0.21
CA LEU A 433 13.98 22.22 -0.71
C LEU A 433 13.14 21.04 -0.26
N ALA A 434 11.82 21.17 -0.35
CA ALA A 434 10.90 20.07 -0.11
C ALA A 434 10.12 19.75 -1.38
N GLN A 435 9.70 18.50 -1.52
CA GLN A 435 8.66 18.12 -2.45
C GLN A 435 7.78 17.01 -1.89
N THR A 436 6.55 16.94 -2.40
CA THR A 436 5.58 15.91 -2.03
C THR A 436 4.90 15.38 -3.29
N LEU A 437 4.86 14.05 -3.42
CA LEU A 437 4.08 13.36 -4.44
C LEU A 437 2.93 12.64 -3.76
N GLY A 438 1.69 13.01 -4.11
CA GLY A 438 0.46 12.50 -3.52
C GLY A 438 -0.39 11.74 -4.53
N MET A 439 -0.99 10.63 -4.11
CA MET A 439 -2.04 9.91 -4.84
C MET A 439 -3.34 10.05 -4.07
N ASN A 440 -4.38 10.58 -4.70
CA ASN A 440 -5.69 10.84 -4.11
C ASN A 440 -6.72 10.00 -4.88
N ILE A 441 -7.23 8.95 -4.24
CA ILE A 441 -8.25 8.08 -4.82
C ILE A 441 -9.61 8.55 -4.30
N LEU A 442 -10.37 9.19 -5.17
CA LEU A 442 -11.67 9.78 -4.86
C LEU A 442 -12.73 8.68 -4.74
N SER A 443 -13.55 8.77 -3.70
CA SER A 443 -14.69 7.88 -3.43
C SER A 443 -15.89 8.11 -4.36
N GLY A 444 -15.93 9.25 -5.06
CA GLY A 444 -17.12 9.71 -5.78
C GLY A 444 -18.24 10.22 -4.88
N LYS A 445 -17.95 10.49 -3.59
CA LYS A 445 -18.87 11.10 -2.61
C LYS A 445 -18.30 12.35 -1.94
N GLY A 446 -17.22 12.92 -2.49
CA GLY A 446 -16.54 14.10 -1.95
C GLY A 446 -15.31 13.82 -1.10
N GLU A 447 -15.07 12.56 -0.74
CA GLU A 447 -13.93 12.12 0.09
C GLU A 447 -12.87 11.42 -0.77
N ALA A 448 -11.63 11.36 -0.29
CA ALA A 448 -10.55 10.62 -0.94
C ALA A 448 -9.65 9.89 0.06
N THR A 449 -9.08 8.77 -0.38
CA THR A 449 -7.93 8.16 0.30
C THR A 449 -6.66 8.76 -0.29
N ARG A 450 -5.83 9.38 0.55
CA ARG A 450 -4.54 9.94 0.15
C ARG A 450 -3.39 9.06 0.62
N THR A 451 -2.51 8.74 -0.31
CA THR A 451 -1.18 8.19 -0.03
C THR A 451 -0.14 9.21 -0.48
N ALA A 452 0.75 9.63 0.42
CA ALA A 452 1.73 10.67 0.12
C ALA A 452 3.14 10.27 0.49
N ALA A 453 4.07 10.63 -0.38
CA ALA A 453 5.49 10.52 -0.17
C ALA A 453 6.14 11.89 -0.28
N SER A 454 7.11 12.17 0.59
CA SER A 454 7.78 13.45 0.63
C SER A 454 9.29 13.28 0.63
N SER A 455 9.98 14.24 0.03
CA SER A 455 11.43 14.31 0.11
C SER A 455 11.93 15.71 0.41
N VAL A 456 13.09 15.76 1.05
CA VAL A 456 13.76 16.99 1.45
C VAL A 456 15.20 16.92 0.97
N PHE A 457 15.60 17.92 0.19
CA PHE A 457 16.99 18.17 -0.12
C PHE A 457 17.63 19.02 0.98
N VAL A 458 18.73 18.52 1.53
CA VAL A 458 19.44 19.14 2.64
C VAL A 458 20.75 19.75 2.14
N PRO A 459 20.91 21.10 2.20
CA PRO A 459 22.11 21.75 1.71
C PRO A 459 23.31 21.51 2.65
N SER A 460 23.18 21.78 3.95
CA SER A 460 24.31 21.87 4.91
C SER A 460 24.70 20.58 5.64
N GLY A 461 23.92 19.51 5.54
CA GLY A 461 24.06 18.31 6.38
C GLY A 461 23.73 18.56 7.86
N GLY A 462 23.74 17.53 8.71
CA GLY A 462 23.42 17.64 10.14
C GLY A 462 22.17 16.86 10.58
N SER A 463 21.42 17.40 11.55
CA SER A 463 20.16 16.80 12.02
C SER A 463 18.98 17.68 11.64
N TYR A 464 17.86 17.07 11.25
CA TYR A 464 16.66 17.75 10.77
C TYR A 464 15.42 17.01 11.25
N GLU A 465 14.38 17.75 11.61
CA GLU A 465 13.10 17.18 12.03
C GLU A 465 12.02 17.53 11.01
N LEU A 466 11.36 16.50 10.47
CA LEU A 466 10.15 16.66 9.68
C LEU A 466 8.95 16.49 10.61
N GLU A 467 8.04 17.46 10.60
CA GLU A 467 6.90 17.51 11.51
C GLU A 467 5.57 17.56 10.75
N TRP A 468 4.67 16.62 11.03
CA TRP A 468 3.29 16.61 10.54
C TRP A 468 2.31 16.85 11.68
N ALA A 469 1.18 17.46 11.37
CA ALA A 469 0.06 17.55 12.30
C ALA A 469 -0.66 16.19 12.40
N GLY A 470 -1.03 15.83 13.63
CA GLY A 470 -1.71 14.59 14.00
C GLY A 470 -0.81 13.34 14.03
N LYS A 471 -1.35 12.27 14.62
CA LYS A 471 -0.76 10.93 14.61
C LYS A 471 -0.77 10.33 13.20
N ARG A 472 0.39 9.87 12.73
CA ARG A 472 0.59 9.22 11.42
C ARG A 472 1.60 8.10 11.54
N SER A 473 1.43 7.05 10.74
CA SER A 473 2.50 6.06 10.57
C SER A 473 3.38 6.50 9.41
N ILE A 474 4.66 6.67 9.69
CA ILE A 474 5.66 7.15 8.72
C ILE A 474 6.77 6.11 8.64
N SER A 475 7.20 5.80 7.43
CA SER A 475 8.37 4.97 7.16
C SER A 475 9.28 5.71 6.18
N PRO A 476 10.61 5.69 6.34
CA PRO A 476 11.49 6.21 5.31
C PRO A 476 11.40 5.37 4.03
N PHE A 477 11.58 6.02 2.87
CA PHE A 477 11.99 5.26 1.68
C PHE A 477 13.44 4.84 1.85
N MET A 478 13.77 3.63 1.40
CA MET A 478 15.10 3.05 1.53
C MET A 478 16.18 4.01 0.99
N VAL A 479 17.19 4.32 1.82
CA VAL A 479 18.44 4.90 1.36
C VAL A 479 19.43 3.75 1.26
N ASN A 480 19.88 3.45 0.04
CA ASN A 480 20.83 2.37 -0.23
C ASN A 480 22.24 2.77 0.25
N ASP A 481 22.43 2.86 1.56
CA ASP A 481 23.70 3.17 2.22
C ASP A 481 24.12 1.93 3.04
N GLY A 482 24.80 0.99 2.38
CA GLY A 482 25.14 -0.35 2.90
C GLY A 482 26.13 -0.41 4.08
N ASN A 483 25.65 -0.20 5.32
CA ASN A 483 26.37 -0.47 6.57
C ASN A 483 25.55 -1.31 7.58
N SER A 484 26.21 -2.29 8.23
CA SER A 484 25.63 -3.16 9.26
C SER A 484 25.37 -2.46 10.62
N LEU A 485 24.47 -3.03 11.42
CA LEU A 485 24.05 -2.50 12.73
C LEU A 485 25.20 -2.45 13.75
N GLN A 486 25.41 -1.28 14.36
CA GLN A 486 26.02 -1.15 15.69
C GLN A 486 25.00 -0.57 16.67
N SER A 487 25.05 -0.99 17.94
CA SER A 487 24.20 -0.43 18.99
C SER A 487 24.58 1.04 19.28
N GLY A 488 23.60 1.94 19.38
CA GLY A 488 23.78 3.30 19.90
C GLY A 488 23.56 4.48 18.94
N ASN A 489 23.60 4.28 17.61
CA ASN A 489 23.32 5.36 16.63
C ASN A 489 22.07 5.04 15.81
N ALA A 490 21.08 5.93 15.84
CA ALA A 490 19.91 5.92 14.98
C ALA A 490 20.05 7.03 13.93
N ASP A 491 19.84 6.70 12.65
CA ASP A 491 19.88 7.67 11.56
C ASP A 491 18.53 8.39 11.39
N MET A 492 17.47 7.78 11.90
CA MET A 492 16.12 8.34 11.94
C MET A 492 15.38 7.85 13.19
N ILE A 493 14.74 8.77 13.90
CA ILE A 493 13.84 8.48 15.02
C ILE A 493 12.45 9.01 14.66
N ILE A 494 11.44 8.14 14.76
CA ILE A 494 10.04 8.44 14.43
C ILE A 494 9.24 8.39 15.73
N ARG A 495 8.52 9.47 16.02
CA ARG A 495 7.58 9.59 17.14
C ARG A 495 6.21 9.97 16.61
N SER A 496 5.20 9.18 16.93
CA SER A 496 3.83 9.37 16.45
C SER A 496 2.89 9.64 17.63
N GLU A 497 2.76 10.90 18.01
CA GLU A 497 1.89 11.35 19.11
C GLU A 497 0.50 11.73 18.56
N PRO A 498 -0.56 11.78 19.40
CA PRO A 498 -1.90 12.16 18.97
C PRO A 498 -1.97 13.46 18.17
N GLU A 499 -1.24 14.49 18.61
CA GLU A 499 -1.29 15.84 18.03
C GLU A 499 -0.25 16.09 16.93
N LYS A 500 0.82 15.28 16.88
CA LYS A 500 1.92 15.48 15.93
C LYS A 500 2.72 14.21 15.67
N THR A 501 3.28 14.12 14.47
CA THR A 501 4.26 13.09 14.12
C THR A 501 5.57 13.75 13.76
N VAL A 502 6.68 13.26 14.33
CA VAL A 502 8.03 13.79 14.11
C VAL A 502 8.94 12.70 13.56
N ALA A 503 9.60 12.97 12.43
CA ALA A 503 10.68 12.17 11.89
C ALA A 503 12.00 12.93 12.00
N ALA A 504 12.80 12.59 13.00
CA ALA A 504 14.09 13.21 13.28
C ALA A 504 15.23 12.46 12.57
N PHE A 505 15.76 13.03 11.49
CA PHE A 505 16.95 12.54 10.82
C PHE A 505 18.22 13.00 11.54
N LYS A 506 19.18 12.10 11.72
CA LYS A 506 20.49 12.38 12.32
C LYS A 506 21.60 12.13 11.31
N ASN A 507 22.74 12.82 11.49
CA ASN A 507 23.96 12.61 10.72
C ASN A 507 23.76 12.63 9.18
N VAL A 508 22.89 13.52 8.71
CA VAL A 508 22.59 13.68 7.29
C VAL A 508 23.80 14.29 6.56
N PRO A 509 24.34 13.66 5.49
CA PRO A 509 25.41 14.23 4.70
C PRO A 509 24.99 15.50 3.96
N PHE A 510 25.99 16.30 3.61
CA PHE A 510 25.84 17.48 2.76
C PHE A 510 25.26 17.09 1.38
N TRP A 511 24.39 17.94 0.83
CA TRP A 511 23.73 17.72 -0.47
C TRP A 511 23.06 16.35 -0.64
N SER A 512 22.36 15.90 0.40
CA SER A 512 21.63 14.62 0.35
C SER A 512 20.13 14.81 0.38
N VAL A 513 19.42 13.86 -0.22
CA VAL A 513 17.96 13.79 -0.19
C VAL A 513 17.54 12.83 0.93
N ARG A 514 16.51 13.21 1.68
CA ARG A 514 15.83 12.35 2.65
C ARG A 514 14.39 12.17 2.23
N LYS A 515 13.87 10.95 2.36
CA LYS A 515 12.59 10.56 1.80
C LYS A 515 11.78 9.82 2.84
N VAL A 516 10.50 10.11 2.89
CA VAL A 516 9.54 9.53 3.82
C VAL A 516 8.23 9.22 3.10
N PHE A 517 7.60 8.14 3.53
CA PHE A 517 6.30 7.66 3.10
C PHE A 517 5.36 7.69 4.30
N GLY A 518 4.15 8.24 4.11
CA GLY A 518 3.08 8.14 5.10
C GLY A 518 2.12 7.00 4.77
N SER A 519 1.52 6.38 5.80
CA SER A 519 0.38 5.49 5.61
C SER A 519 -0.81 6.22 4.97
N PRO A 520 -1.71 5.49 4.27
CA PRO A 520 -2.89 6.11 3.67
C PRO A 520 -3.76 6.83 4.72
N GLU A 521 -4.26 8.01 4.37
CA GLU A 521 -5.14 8.84 5.20
C GLU A 521 -6.46 9.17 4.48
N THR A 522 -7.53 9.38 5.24
CA THR A 522 -8.82 9.83 4.69
C THR A 522 -8.85 11.35 4.58
N VAL A 523 -9.31 11.88 3.45
CA VAL A 523 -9.46 13.30 3.16
C VAL A 523 -10.92 13.60 2.88
N ALA A 524 -11.63 14.18 3.85
CA ALA A 524 -13.09 14.35 3.79
C ALA A 524 -13.59 15.36 2.75
N ASP A 525 -12.75 16.31 2.32
CA ASP A 525 -13.15 17.45 1.49
C ASP A 525 -12.28 17.54 0.23
N ALA A 526 -12.15 16.40 -0.45
CA ALA A 526 -11.38 16.26 -1.68
C ALA A 526 -12.17 16.65 -2.93
N GLY A 527 -13.50 16.64 -2.85
CA GLY A 527 -14.40 16.81 -3.98
C GLY A 527 -14.50 15.53 -4.83
N GLN A 528 -15.01 15.67 -6.05
CA GLN A 528 -15.20 14.54 -6.95
C GLN A 528 -15.17 14.95 -8.42
N PHE A 529 -15.02 13.98 -9.31
CA PHE A 529 -15.40 14.15 -10.71
C PHE A 529 -16.85 13.70 -10.88
N GLU A 530 -17.73 14.63 -11.21
CA GLU A 530 -19.09 14.27 -11.62
C GLU A 530 -19.06 13.90 -13.10
N TYR A 531 -19.77 12.85 -13.50
CA TYR A 531 -19.69 12.33 -14.85
C TYR A 531 -21.02 11.77 -15.35
N THR A 532 -21.16 11.77 -16.68
CA THR A 532 -22.18 10.99 -17.38
C THR A 532 -21.49 10.17 -18.45
N ILE A 533 -21.82 8.87 -18.54
CA ILE A 533 -21.29 7.98 -19.58
C ILE A 533 -22.47 7.24 -20.20
N ARG A 534 -22.53 7.24 -21.53
CA ARG A 534 -23.48 6.45 -22.32
C ARG A 534 -22.71 5.54 -23.27
N LEU A 535 -23.03 4.25 -23.24
CA LEU A 535 -22.42 3.23 -24.09
C LEU A 535 -23.36 2.86 -25.23
N ASP A 536 -22.93 2.98 -26.48
CA ASP A 536 -23.69 2.52 -27.64
C ASP A 536 -22.81 1.71 -28.59
N ALA A 537 -23.38 1.22 -29.70
CA ALA A 537 -22.66 0.43 -30.69
C ALA A 537 -21.42 1.14 -31.29
N SER A 538 -21.37 2.48 -31.22
CA SER A 538 -20.23 3.28 -31.70
C SER A 538 -19.15 3.48 -30.64
N GLY A 539 -19.49 3.34 -29.35
CA GLY A 539 -18.55 3.30 -28.23
C GLY A 539 -19.07 4.02 -26.99
N ALA A 540 -18.18 4.69 -26.26
CA ALA A 540 -18.52 5.45 -25.05
C ALA A 540 -18.52 6.95 -25.33
N LYS A 541 -19.55 7.67 -24.89
CA LYS A 541 -19.59 9.13 -24.94
C LYS A 541 -20.13 9.71 -23.64
N GLY A 542 -19.65 10.89 -23.28
CA GLY A 542 -20.00 11.44 -21.99
C GLY A 542 -19.43 12.82 -21.74
N GLU A 543 -19.65 13.27 -20.52
CA GLU A 543 -19.14 14.55 -20.01
C GLU A 543 -18.62 14.35 -18.60
N ILE A 544 -17.56 15.08 -18.26
CA ILE A 544 -16.97 15.11 -16.92
C ILE A 544 -16.94 16.55 -16.43
N VAL A 545 -17.25 16.73 -15.15
CA VAL A 545 -17.17 18.00 -14.43
C VAL A 545 -16.17 17.87 -13.29
N ASN A 546 -15.22 18.80 -13.21
CA ASN A 546 -14.28 18.87 -12.09
C ASN A 546 -14.95 19.54 -10.88
N ASN A 547 -15.57 18.77 -9.99
CA ASN A 547 -16.11 19.27 -8.71
C ASN A 547 -15.10 19.12 -7.56
N THR A 548 -13.80 19.15 -7.85
CA THR A 548 -12.75 19.30 -6.85
C THR A 548 -12.43 20.78 -6.62
N LYS A 549 -11.58 21.07 -5.62
CA LYS A 549 -11.13 22.44 -5.33
C LYS A 549 -9.90 22.86 -6.13
N SER A 550 -9.24 21.93 -6.82
CA SER A 550 -7.97 22.19 -7.49
C SER A 550 -8.19 22.31 -9.00
N GLU A 551 -7.40 23.18 -9.63
CA GLU A 551 -7.25 23.18 -11.08
C GLU A 551 -6.48 21.93 -11.49
N MET A 552 -7.07 21.17 -12.40
CA MET A 552 -6.50 19.93 -12.90
C MET A 552 -5.76 20.20 -14.21
N TYR A 553 -4.57 19.64 -14.35
CA TYR A 553 -3.85 19.58 -15.61
C TYR A 553 -3.74 18.12 -16.08
N GLU A 554 -3.66 17.94 -17.40
CA GLU A 554 -3.52 16.61 -18.02
C GLU A 554 -4.58 15.60 -17.56
N ALA A 555 -5.84 16.03 -17.43
CA ALA A 555 -6.93 15.12 -17.13
C ALA A 555 -7.24 14.21 -18.33
N GLY A 556 -7.69 12.99 -18.05
CA GLY A 556 -8.13 12.04 -19.05
C GLY A 556 -8.69 10.76 -18.44
N ILE A 557 -9.21 9.89 -19.30
CA ILE A 557 -9.86 8.65 -18.91
C ILE A 557 -9.05 7.46 -19.41
N PHE A 558 -8.80 6.50 -18.53
CA PHE A 558 -8.44 5.14 -18.88
C PHE A 558 -9.71 4.31 -19.09
N ILE A 559 -9.94 3.84 -20.31
CA ILE A 559 -11.08 2.96 -20.65
C ILE A 559 -10.63 1.91 -21.65
N GLY A 560 -10.86 0.62 -21.35
CA GLY A 560 -10.42 -0.48 -22.21
C GLY A 560 -8.94 -0.37 -22.59
N GLY A 561 -8.08 -0.12 -21.60
CA GLY A 561 -6.62 -0.03 -21.79
C GLY A 561 -6.10 1.22 -22.51
N GLN A 562 -6.96 2.16 -22.92
CA GLN A 562 -6.56 3.37 -23.64
C GLN A 562 -6.65 4.62 -22.79
N TRP A 563 -5.71 5.55 -23.04
CA TRP A 563 -5.74 6.91 -22.50
C TRP A 563 -6.50 7.85 -23.45
N ILE A 564 -7.55 8.46 -22.93
CA ILE A 564 -8.38 9.45 -23.63
C ILE A 564 -8.17 10.80 -22.98
N ARG A 565 -7.38 11.65 -23.63
CA ARG A 565 -7.00 12.95 -23.09
C ARG A 565 -8.16 13.94 -23.13
N ILE A 566 -8.50 14.49 -21.96
CA ILE A 566 -9.48 15.58 -21.79
C ILE A 566 -8.77 16.95 -21.72
N GLY A 567 -7.56 16.97 -21.16
CA GLY A 567 -6.75 18.17 -20.94
C GLY A 567 -7.11 18.88 -19.64
N ASP A 568 -6.72 20.15 -19.52
CA ASP A 568 -6.82 20.88 -18.24
C ASP A 568 -8.28 21.20 -17.86
N MET A 569 -8.62 21.18 -16.58
CA MET A 569 -9.98 21.43 -16.09
C MET A 569 -9.97 22.29 -14.83
N LYS A 570 -10.55 23.48 -14.91
CA LYS A 570 -10.78 24.34 -13.73
C LYS A 570 -11.87 23.76 -12.82
N PRO A 571 -11.91 24.13 -11.52
CA PRO A 571 -13.05 23.82 -10.67
C PRO A 571 -14.38 24.28 -11.30
N GLY A 572 -15.35 23.37 -11.37
CA GLY A 572 -16.65 23.55 -12.02
C GLY A 572 -16.64 23.46 -13.56
N GLU A 573 -15.48 23.30 -14.20
CA GLU A 573 -15.41 23.18 -15.66
C GLU A 573 -15.92 21.82 -16.12
N LYS A 574 -16.68 21.85 -17.22
CA LYS A 574 -17.29 20.69 -17.85
C LYS A 574 -16.62 20.42 -19.21
N LYS A 575 -16.19 19.18 -19.44
CA LYS A 575 -15.59 18.77 -20.72
C LYS A 575 -16.21 17.47 -21.27
N PRO A 576 -16.51 17.42 -22.58
CA PRO A 576 -17.01 16.21 -23.23
C PRO A 576 -15.87 15.25 -23.55
N PHE A 577 -16.20 13.95 -23.68
CA PHE A 577 -15.30 12.93 -24.20
C PHE A 577 -16.06 11.93 -25.08
N GLN A 578 -15.34 11.29 -26.01
CA GLN A 578 -15.87 10.23 -26.86
C GLN A 578 -14.78 9.21 -27.20
N VAL A 579 -15.17 7.93 -27.22
CA VAL A 579 -14.29 6.78 -27.47
C VAL A 579 -15.00 5.79 -28.39
N GLY A 580 -14.30 5.29 -29.41
CA GLY A 580 -14.84 4.29 -30.35
C GLY A 580 -14.72 2.83 -29.87
N THR A 581 -15.57 1.93 -30.37
CA THR A 581 -15.56 0.48 -30.01
C THR A 581 -14.33 -0.30 -30.47
N THR A 582 -13.66 0.09 -31.55
CA THR A 582 -12.50 -0.62 -32.14
C THR A 582 -11.20 -0.50 -31.33
N ASN A 583 -11.26 0.27 -30.24
CA ASN A 583 -10.12 0.73 -29.47
C ASN A 583 -10.12 0.19 -28.03
N LEU A 584 -11.16 -0.54 -27.63
CA LEU A 584 -11.28 -1.16 -26.31
C LEU A 584 -10.58 -2.52 -26.32
N SER A 585 -9.25 -2.51 -26.34
CA SER A 585 -8.47 -3.72 -26.11
C SER A 585 -8.24 -3.88 -24.61
N SER A 586 -8.56 -5.04 -24.03
CA SER A 586 -8.30 -5.37 -22.63
C SER A 586 -6.79 -5.43 -22.36
N MET A 587 -6.15 -4.26 -22.27
CA MET A 587 -4.74 -4.15 -21.96
C MET A 587 -4.60 -3.96 -20.46
N MET A 588 -4.15 -5.01 -19.77
CA MET A 588 -3.63 -4.90 -18.41
C MET A 588 -2.24 -4.24 -18.46
N TYR A 589 -2.17 -2.96 -18.84
CA TYR A 589 -0.93 -2.19 -18.72
C TYR A 589 -0.74 -1.80 -17.26
N SER A 590 0.34 -2.29 -16.66
CA SER A 590 0.79 -1.90 -15.33
C SER A 590 1.47 -0.52 -15.32
N ASP A 591 1.75 0.08 -16.49
CA ASP A 591 2.57 1.30 -16.63
C ASP A 591 1.83 2.44 -17.32
N TRP A 592 0.75 2.92 -16.70
CA TRP A 592 -0.07 4.01 -17.25
C TRP A 592 0.73 5.28 -17.51
N GLY A 593 1.75 5.54 -16.70
CA GLY A 593 2.64 6.70 -16.86
C GLY A 593 3.32 6.75 -18.22
N HIS A 594 3.79 5.62 -18.75
CA HIS A 594 4.45 5.58 -20.05
C HIS A 594 3.50 5.78 -21.24
N ILE A 595 2.21 5.48 -21.05
CA ILE A 595 1.17 5.72 -22.05
C ILE A 595 0.87 7.23 -22.14
N VAL A 596 0.73 7.89 -20.99
CA VAL A 596 0.38 9.31 -20.93
C VAL A 596 1.58 10.20 -21.23
N PHE A 597 2.75 9.84 -20.68
CA PHE A 597 3.98 10.60 -20.77
C PHE A 597 5.12 9.72 -21.31
N PRO A 598 5.30 9.59 -22.63
CA PRO A 598 6.42 8.83 -23.19
C PRO A 598 7.79 9.39 -22.78
N TYR A 599 8.78 8.51 -22.60
CA TYR A 599 10.15 8.90 -22.21
C TYR A 599 10.79 9.83 -23.25
N ALA A 600 11.33 10.96 -22.76
CA ALA A 600 11.89 12.02 -23.60
C ALA A 600 13.42 12.20 -23.46
N GLY A 601 14.13 11.23 -22.87
CA GLY A 601 15.58 11.30 -22.71
C GLY A 601 16.02 12.28 -21.62
N ASN A 602 17.16 12.94 -21.81
CA ASN A 602 17.79 13.79 -20.79
C ASN A 602 17.03 15.10 -20.46
N GLN A 603 15.95 15.42 -21.17
CA GLN A 603 15.11 16.61 -20.92
C GLN A 603 13.70 16.24 -20.47
N ASP A 604 13.56 15.07 -19.84
CA ASP A 604 12.25 14.58 -19.42
C ASP A 604 11.67 15.37 -18.25
N VAL A 605 10.73 16.26 -18.56
CA VAL A 605 10.03 17.09 -17.56
C VAL A 605 8.87 16.35 -16.89
N TRP A 606 8.49 15.17 -17.40
CA TRP A 606 7.33 14.41 -16.95
C TRP A 606 7.70 13.20 -16.08
N GLU A 607 8.98 13.03 -15.74
CA GLU A 607 9.44 11.86 -15.00
C GLU A 607 8.71 11.70 -13.65
N ARG A 608 8.44 12.79 -12.94
CA ARG A 608 7.71 12.74 -11.66
C ARG A 608 6.24 12.33 -11.86
N GLU A 609 5.55 12.95 -12.80
CA GLU A 609 4.16 12.63 -13.14
C GLU A 609 4.02 11.19 -13.67
N ARG A 610 4.96 10.76 -14.52
CA ARG A 610 5.05 9.40 -15.05
C ARG A 610 5.25 8.38 -13.94
N SER A 611 6.25 8.57 -13.09
CA SER A 611 6.53 7.64 -11.99
C SER A 611 5.40 7.61 -10.96
N LEU A 612 4.76 8.74 -10.69
CA LEU A 612 3.58 8.79 -9.82
C LEU A 612 2.41 8.00 -10.41
N LEU A 613 2.13 8.14 -11.71
CA LEU A 613 1.09 7.40 -12.39
C LEU A 613 1.41 5.90 -12.53
N ASN A 614 2.67 5.54 -12.81
CA ASN A 614 3.10 4.14 -12.78
C ASN A 614 2.98 3.53 -11.38
N SER A 615 3.37 4.28 -10.34
CA SER A 615 3.21 3.85 -8.94
C SER A 615 1.76 3.53 -8.64
N PHE A 616 0.86 4.45 -9.00
CA PHE A 616 -0.57 4.27 -8.86
C PHE A 616 -1.09 3.07 -9.67
N SER A 617 -0.81 2.98 -10.97
CA SER A 617 -1.35 1.91 -11.82
C SER A 617 -0.85 0.53 -11.43
N ARG A 618 0.40 0.41 -10.98
CA ARG A 618 0.96 -0.85 -10.45
C ARG A 618 0.29 -1.24 -9.13
N SER A 619 0.13 -0.30 -8.20
CA SER A 619 -0.54 -0.55 -6.92
C SER A 619 -2.02 -0.90 -7.10
N TYR A 620 -2.72 -0.21 -8.01
CA TYR A 620 -4.10 -0.49 -8.36
C TYR A 620 -4.25 -1.87 -9.02
N ALA A 621 -3.40 -2.19 -9.99
CA ALA A 621 -3.39 -3.51 -10.65
C ALA A 621 -3.02 -4.67 -9.71
N SER A 622 -2.18 -4.42 -8.70
CA SER A 622 -1.81 -5.44 -7.71
C SER A 622 -2.89 -5.70 -6.65
N GLY A 623 -3.62 -4.66 -6.24
CA GLY A 623 -4.69 -4.78 -5.23
C GLY A 623 -6.01 -5.29 -5.81
N MET A 624 -6.22 -5.14 -7.12
CA MET A 624 -7.51 -5.39 -7.78
C MET A 624 -7.39 -6.41 -8.91
N GLN A 625 -6.57 -7.45 -8.72
CA GLN A 625 -6.36 -8.50 -9.73
C GLN A 625 -7.61 -9.37 -9.99
N SER A 626 -8.75 -9.00 -9.40
CA SER A 626 -10.07 -9.52 -9.75
C SER A 626 -10.61 -8.91 -11.05
N ALA A 627 -11.52 -9.61 -11.70
CA ALA A 627 -12.16 -9.25 -12.98
C ALA A 627 -12.87 -7.88 -12.99
N LEU A 628 -12.95 -7.19 -11.83
CA LEU A 628 -13.52 -5.87 -11.63
C LEU A 628 -12.55 -4.71 -11.99
N SER A 629 -11.26 -4.98 -12.27
CA SER A 629 -10.28 -3.96 -12.72
C SER A 629 -10.53 -3.36 -14.12
N SER A 630 -11.74 -3.55 -14.65
CA SER A 630 -12.18 -3.09 -15.96
C SER A 630 -13.05 -1.83 -15.93
N GLU A 631 -13.42 -1.33 -14.74
CA GLU A 631 -14.11 -0.05 -14.65
C GLU A 631 -13.22 1.08 -15.20
N PRO A 632 -13.74 1.94 -16.09
CA PRO A 632 -13.01 3.10 -16.54
C PRO A 632 -12.58 3.97 -15.37
N MET A 633 -11.46 4.67 -15.52
CA MET A 633 -10.94 5.54 -14.47
C MET A 633 -10.60 6.91 -15.04
N ILE A 634 -11.09 7.96 -14.39
CA ILE A 634 -10.53 9.30 -14.64
C ILE A 634 -9.25 9.48 -13.82
N VAL A 635 -8.23 10.01 -14.46
CA VAL A 635 -6.97 10.41 -13.85
C VAL A 635 -6.67 11.86 -14.23
N ALA A 636 -6.23 12.65 -13.26
CA ALA A 636 -5.81 14.03 -13.47
C ALA A 636 -4.71 14.42 -12.47
N PHE A 637 -3.99 15.51 -12.75
CA PHE A 637 -2.92 15.99 -11.87
C PHE A 637 -3.19 17.42 -11.39
N SER A 638 -2.65 17.76 -10.23
CA SER A 638 -2.67 19.12 -9.68
C SER A 638 -1.31 19.47 -9.07
N LYS A 639 -0.91 20.74 -9.21
CA LYS A 639 0.31 21.28 -8.60
C LYS A 639 -0.04 22.31 -7.54
N SER A 640 0.66 22.27 -6.41
CA SER A 640 0.54 23.28 -5.36
C SER A 640 1.91 23.58 -4.72
N ALA A 641 2.04 24.76 -4.12
CA ALA A 641 3.23 25.17 -3.39
C ALA A 641 3.13 24.90 -1.87
N SER A 642 2.12 24.14 -1.43
CA SER A 642 1.86 23.88 -0.01
C SER A 642 2.64 22.66 0.48
N ALA A 643 3.32 22.81 1.62
CA ALA A 643 3.95 21.70 2.31
C ALA A 643 2.93 20.92 3.16
N LEU A 644 3.07 19.59 3.23
CA LEU A 644 2.32 18.74 4.18
C LEU A 644 2.97 18.67 5.57
N PHE A 645 4.18 19.19 5.69
CA PHE A 645 5.01 19.10 6.90
C PHE A 645 5.87 20.35 7.05
N LYS A 646 6.36 20.55 8.27
CA LYS A 646 7.36 21.57 8.60
C LYS A 646 8.75 20.93 8.72
N ILE A 647 9.78 21.75 8.54
CA ILE A 647 11.17 21.35 8.76
C ILE A 647 11.73 22.19 9.90
N ASP A 648 12.15 21.55 10.98
CA ASP A 648 12.62 22.19 12.21
C ASP A 648 11.64 23.28 12.72
N GLY A 649 10.34 22.94 12.70
CA GLY A 649 9.25 23.83 13.09
C GLY A 649 8.94 24.99 12.13
N LYS A 650 9.65 25.10 10.99
CA LYS A 650 9.48 26.17 10.00
C LYS A 650 8.75 25.67 8.75
N ASP A 651 7.96 26.56 8.15
CA ASP A 651 7.41 26.31 6.83
C ASP A 651 8.53 26.34 5.79
N VAL A 652 8.47 25.42 4.83
CA VAL A 652 9.47 25.28 3.77
C VAL A 652 8.78 25.36 2.42
N GLN A 653 9.46 25.99 1.46
CA GLN A 653 9.02 26.00 0.08
C GLN A 653 8.99 24.55 -0.43
N SER A 654 7.79 24.05 -0.68
CA SER A 654 7.56 22.69 -1.14
C SER A 654 6.85 22.73 -2.48
N GLU A 655 7.30 21.90 -3.42
CA GLU A 655 6.52 21.60 -4.62
C GLU A 655 5.72 20.32 -4.40
N ARG A 656 4.40 20.40 -4.56
CA ARG A 656 3.52 19.25 -4.40
C ARG A 656 2.82 18.92 -5.71
N ILE A 657 2.94 17.68 -6.14
CA ILE A 657 2.20 17.10 -7.26
C ILE A 657 1.22 16.08 -6.69
N ASP A 658 -0.06 16.27 -6.96
CA ASP A 658 -1.13 15.35 -6.60
C ASP A 658 -1.70 14.70 -7.85
N LEU A 659 -1.70 13.38 -7.89
CA LEU A 659 -2.53 12.57 -8.78
C LEU A 659 -3.92 12.44 -8.15
N TYR A 660 -4.97 12.70 -8.93
CA TYR A 660 -6.36 12.41 -8.57
C TYR A 660 -6.86 11.30 -9.48
N ALA A 661 -7.41 10.24 -8.88
CA ALA A 661 -7.98 9.11 -9.59
C ALA A 661 -9.40 8.84 -9.07
N GLN A 662 -10.35 8.53 -9.96
CA GLN A 662 -11.69 8.14 -9.57
C GLN A 662 -12.23 7.05 -10.51
N PRO A 663 -12.75 5.91 -9.99
CA PRO A 663 -13.44 4.94 -10.81
C PRO A 663 -14.75 5.52 -11.36
N LEU A 664 -15.06 5.18 -12.60
CA LEU A 664 -16.24 5.61 -13.35
C LEU A 664 -17.12 4.38 -13.59
N LYS A 665 -18.27 4.34 -12.91
CA LYS A 665 -19.22 3.25 -13.08
C LYS A 665 -19.91 3.35 -14.43
N LEU A 666 -19.88 2.25 -15.16
CA LEU A 666 -20.58 2.12 -16.43
C LEU A 666 -22.02 1.69 -16.18
N ASP A 667 -22.97 2.45 -16.76
CA ASP A 667 -24.34 1.97 -16.91
C ASP A 667 -24.45 1.21 -18.23
N TYR A 668 -24.67 -0.10 -18.13
CA TYR A 668 -24.86 -0.98 -19.26
C TYR A 668 -26.32 -0.97 -19.76
N VAL A 669 -27.25 -0.33 -19.05
CA VAL A 669 -28.66 -0.31 -19.42
C VAL A 669 -29.01 0.97 -20.16
N GLN A 670 -29.70 0.82 -21.29
CA GLN A 670 -30.27 1.94 -22.05
C GLN A 670 -31.74 1.63 -22.38
N GLY A 671 -32.63 2.24 -21.60
CA GLY A 671 -34.06 1.91 -21.68
C GLY A 671 -34.29 0.47 -21.23
N ASP A 672 -34.76 -0.37 -22.14
CA ASP A 672 -35.00 -1.80 -21.95
C ASP A 672 -33.88 -2.70 -22.51
N ARG A 673 -32.79 -2.10 -23.04
CA ARG A 673 -31.66 -2.82 -23.64
C ARG A 673 -30.44 -2.82 -22.74
N ILE A 674 -29.68 -3.91 -22.80
CA ILE A 674 -28.38 -4.07 -22.16
C ILE A 674 -27.31 -4.03 -23.25
N PHE A 675 -26.26 -3.25 -23.04
CA PHE A 675 -25.11 -3.16 -23.94
C PHE A 675 -23.81 -3.14 -23.14
N ILE A 676 -23.03 -4.22 -23.28
CA ILE A 676 -21.67 -4.36 -22.74
C ILE A 676 -20.71 -4.35 -23.94
N PRO A 677 -19.93 -3.26 -24.13
CA PRO A 677 -18.99 -3.14 -25.23
C PRO A 677 -17.90 -4.22 -25.20
N ARG A 678 -17.35 -4.50 -26.39
CA ARG A 678 -16.16 -5.36 -26.50
C ARG A 678 -15.00 -4.82 -25.66
N GLY A 679 -14.33 -5.72 -24.93
CA GLY A 679 -13.13 -5.42 -24.16
C GLY A 679 -13.37 -4.82 -22.77
N VAL A 680 -14.63 -4.57 -22.39
CA VAL A 680 -14.99 -4.21 -21.01
C VAL A 680 -14.89 -5.44 -20.10
N VAL A 681 -15.36 -6.61 -20.53
CA VAL A 681 -15.22 -7.84 -19.73
C VAL A 681 -13.88 -8.50 -20.04
N VAL A 682 -13.02 -8.58 -19.03
CA VAL A 682 -11.68 -9.18 -19.12
C VAL A 682 -11.72 -10.61 -18.55
N PRO A 683 -11.10 -11.61 -19.22
CA PRO A 683 -11.06 -12.96 -18.69
C PRO A 683 -10.00 -13.11 -17.61
N PHE A 684 -10.17 -14.11 -16.74
CA PHE A 684 -9.11 -14.63 -15.87
C PHE A 684 -8.80 -16.09 -16.23
N VAL A 685 -7.60 -16.54 -15.86
CA VAL A 685 -7.18 -17.94 -16.05
C VAL A 685 -7.69 -18.76 -14.85
N GLU A 686 -8.62 -19.69 -15.09
CA GLU A 686 -9.19 -20.56 -14.05
C GLU A 686 -8.25 -21.73 -13.71
N SER A 687 -7.60 -22.30 -14.72
CA SER A 687 -6.65 -23.39 -14.54
C SER A 687 -5.63 -23.39 -15.67
N SER A 688 -4.40 -23.85 -15.39
CA SER A 688 -3.33 -23.87 -16.38
C SER A 688 -2.45 -25.10 -16.22
N ASN A 689 -2.29 -25.86 -17.31
CA ASN A 689 -1.42 -27.03 -17.43
C ASN A 689 -0.26 -26.79 -18.41
N VAL A 690 0.03 -25.52 -18.73
CA VAL A 690 1.06 -25.14 -19.69
C VAL A 690 2.45 -25.20 -19.04
N ALA A 691 3.47 -25.50 -19.85
CA ALA A 691 4.86 -25.61 -19.37
C ALA A 691 5.38 -24.32 -18.71
N HIS A 692 4.96 -23.17 -19.24
CA HIS A 692 5.20 -21.85 -18.65
C HIS A 692 4.10 -20.88 -19.12
N MET A 693 3.80 -19.88 -18.30
CA MET A 693 2.87 -18.81 -18.65
C MET A 693 3.41 -17.50 -18.11
N SER A 694 3.49 -16.47 -18.94
CA SER A 694 3.89 -15.14 -18.47
C SER A 694 3.10 -14.05 -19.15
N THR A 695 2.58 -13.11 -18.37
CA THR A 695 1.91 -11.92 -18.89
C THR A 695 2.94 -10.91 -19.42
N TYR A 696 2.63 -10.29 -20.55
CA TYR A 696 3.32 -9.11 -21.06
C TYR A 696 2.53 -7.85 -20.70
N ASN A 697 3.23 -6.73 -20.52
CA ASN A 697 2.63 -5.44 -20.15
C ASN A 697 1.55 -4.97 -21.15
N ASN A 698 1.56 -5.46 -22.39
CA ASN A 698 0.57 -5.13 -23.40
C ASN A 698 -0.64 -6.10 -23.45
N GLY A 699 -0.92 -6.82 -22.37
CA GLY A 699 -2.13 -7.64 -22.19
C GLY A 699 -2.14 -8.99 -22.91
N GLY A 700 -1.06 -9.37 -23.59
CA GLY A 700 -0.88 -10.73 -24.12
C GLY A 700 -0.17 -11.62 -23.12
N ILE A 701 -0.33 -12.94 -23.26
CA ILE A 701 0.40 -13.93 -22.47
C ILE A 701 1.37 -14.71 -23.38
N ASP A 702 2.62 -14.87 -22.96
CA ASP A 702 3.49 -15.92 -23.49
C ASP A 702 3.09 -17.24 -22.85
N VAL A 703 2.86 -18.25 -23.67
CA VAL A 703 2.37 -19.55 -23.22
C VAL A 703 3.24 -20.64 -23.81
N GLY A 704 3.74 -21.53 -22.94
CA GLY A 704 4.40 -22.76 -23.33
C GLY A 704 3.43 -23.81 -23.85
N LYS A 705 3.93 -25.03 -24.07
CA LYS A 705 3.09 -26.14 -24.55
C LYS A 705 2.12 -26.59 -23.46
N GLY A 706 0.87 -26.85 -23.82
CA GLY A 706 -0.17 -27.36 -22.92
C GLY A 706 -1.51 -26.66 -23.12
N ASP A 707 -2.40 -26.79 -22.15
CA ASP A 707 -3.73 -26.17 -22.18
C ASP A 707 -4.01 -25.32 -20.92
N PHE A 708 -4.86 -24.32 -21.08
CA PHE A 708 -5.34 -23.48 -19.99
C PHE A 708 -6.79 -23.06 -20.24
N LYS A 709 -7.50 -22.75 -19.16
CA LYS A 709 -8.92 -22.35 -19.18
C LYS A 709 -9.07 -20.88 -18.86
N LEU A 710 -9.87 -20.20 -19.67
CA LEU A 710 -10.24 -18.80 -19.49
C LEU A 710 -11.70 -18.69 -19.12
N VAL A 711 -12.00 -17.79 -18.21
CA VAL A 711 -13.36 -17.52 -17.75
C VAL A 711 -13.66 -16.04 -17.87
N TYR A 712 -14.70 -15.70 -18.63
CA TYR A 712 -15.29 -14.37 -18.64
C TYR A 712 -16.50 -14.39 -17.72
N ARG A 713 -16.45 -13.60 -16.65
CA ARG A 713 -17.60 -13.40 -15.77
C ARG A 713 -18.39 -12.19 -16.26
N ILE A 714 -19.55 -12.43 -16.85
CA ILE A 714 -20.37 -11.36 -17.43
C ILE A 714 -21.20 -10.73 -16.31
N PRO A 715 -21.15 -9.40 -16.11
CA PRO A 715 -22.00 -8.70 -15.15
C PRO A 715 -23.48 -9.01 -15.42
N SER A 716 -24.23 -9.41 -14.40
CA SER A 716 -25.62 -9.85 -14.55
C SER A 716 -26.50 -9.35 -13.41
N ARG A 717 -27.78 -9.08 -13.69
CA ARG A 717 -28.82 -8.87 -12.67
C ARG A 717 -29.93 -9.89 -12.85
N SER A 718 -30.73 -10.13 -11.81
CA SER A 718 -31.83 -11.12 -11.85
C SER A 718 -32.85 -10.88 -12.96
N ASN A 719 -33.03 -9.62 -13.37
CA ASN A 719 -33.92 -9.22 -14.46
C ASN A 719 -33.20 -9.06 -15.81
N TRP A 720 -31.92 -9.42 -15.92
CA TRP A 720 -31.19 -9.31 -17.18
C TRP A 720 -31.30 -10.60 -17.97
N LYS A 721 -31.54 -10.47 -19.28
CA LYS A 721 -31.53 -11.59 -20.21
C LYS A 721 -30.62 -11.26 -21.39
N PHE A 722 -29.52 -11.99 -21.51
CA PHE A 722 -28.60 -11.84 -22.63
C PHE A 722 -29.16 -12.50 -23.88
N GLU A 723 -29.09 -11.78 -25.00
CA GLU A 723 -29.62 -12.19 -26.29
C GLU A 723 -28.52 -12.46 -27.31
N LYS A 724 -27.36 -11.80 -27.18
CA LYS A 724 -26.24 -11.94 -28.10
C LYS A 724 -24.90 -11.81 -27.36
N ILE A 725 -23.94 -12.66 -27.71
CA ILE A 725 -22.53 -12.50 -27.33
C ILE A 725 -21.69 -12.52 -28.60
N THR A 726 -20.83 -11.51 -28.78
CA THR A 726 -19.86 -11.46 -29.87
C THR A 726 -18.47 -11.67 -29.31
N LEU A 727 -17.79 -12.75 -29.73
CA LEU A 727 -16.38 -13.00 -29.43
C LEU A 727 -15.52 -12.62 -30.62
N ALA A 728 -14.55 -11.74 -30.42
CA ALA A 728 -13.58 -11.35 -31.45
C ALA A 728 -12.16 -11.66 -30.99
N MET A 729 -11.36 -12.31 -31.83
CA MET A 729 -9.97 -12.66 -31.53
C MET A 729 -9.04 -12.33 -32.69
N GLN A 730 -7.74 -12.22 -32.45
CA GLN A 730 -6.76 -12.19 -33.54
C GLN A 730 -6.48 -13.62 -34.00
N VAL A 731 -6.33 -13.85 -35.32
CA VAL A 731 -5.99 -15.18 -35.86
C VAL A 731 -4.59 -15.57 -35.38
N GLN A 732 -4.48 -16.67 -34.63
CA GLN A 732 -3.22 -17.11 -34.03
C GLN A 732 -3.05 -18.63 -34.24
N GLN A 733 -2.42 -19.02 -35.36
CA GLN A 733 -2.41 -20.42 -35.86
C GLN A 733 -1.88 -21.48 -34.88
N GLN A 734 -1.09 -21.09 -33.88
CA GLN A 734 -0.51 -22.01 -32.89
C GLN A 734 -1.46 -22.39 -31.74
N PHE A 735 -2.59 -21.68 -31.60
CA PHE A 735 -3.57 -21.90 -30.56
C PHE A 735 -4.89 -22.42 -31.12
N THR A 736 -5.45 -23.41 -30.45
CA THR A 736 -6.85 -23.82 -30.64
C THR A 736 -7.69 -23.31 -29.47
N VAL A 737 -8.84 -22.72 -29.77
CA VAL A 737 -9.77 -22.19 -28.77
C VAL A 737 -11.10 -22.94 -28.88
N GLU A 738 -11.53 -23.53 -27.78
CA GLU A 738 -12.79 -24.25 -27.66
C GLU A 738 -13.69 -23.54 -26.65
N LEU A 739 -14.99 -23.56 -26.92
CA LEU A 739 -16.04 -22.96 -26.08
C LEU A 739 -16.74 -24.06 -25.28
N TRP A 740 -16.94 -23.82 -24.00
CA TRP A 740 -17.71 -24.72 -23.14
C TRP A 740 -19.20 -24.65 -23.47
N ASN A 741 -19.83 -25.81 -23.64
CA ASN A 741 -21.28 -25.96 -23.69
C ASN A 741 -21.76 -26.51 -22.35
N GLU A 742 -22.42 -25.66 -21.57
CA GLU A 742 -22.99 -26.00 -20.26
C GLU A 742 -24.13 -27.01 -20.37
N SER A 743 -24.95 -26.95 -21.43
CA SER A 743 -26.08 -27.86 -21.60
C SER A 743 -25.64 -29.30 -21.90
N SER A 744 -24.59 -29.49 -22.71
CA SER A 744 -24.05 -30.82 -23.05
C SER A 744 -22.85 -31.23 -22.21
N GLN A 745 -22.33 -30.34 -21.36
CA GLN A 745 -21.12 -30.54 -20.56
C GLN A 745 -19.90 -30.96 -21.41
N SER A 746 -19.70 -30.29 -22.54
CA SER A 746 -18.64 -30.61 -23.50
C SER A 746 -17.97 -29.37 -24.11
N TRP A 747 -16.71 -29.52 -24.52
CA TRP A 747 -15.98 -28.50 -25.28
C TRP A 747 -16.28 -28.60 -26.78
N GLU A 748 -16.48 -27.45 -27.43
CA GLU A 748 -16.75 -27.37 -28.86
C GLU A 748 -15.81 -26.37 -29.54
N ALA A 749 -15.36 -26.66 -30.75
CA ALA A 749 -14.52 -25.74 -31.51
C ALA A 749 -15.24 -24.41 -31.78
N LEU A 750 -14.58 -23.29 -31.50
CA LEU A 750 -15.12 -21.98 -31.80
C LEU A 750 -15.01 -21.69 -33.32
N ASN A 751 -16.16 -21.52 -33.99
CA ASN A 751 -16.22 -21.28 -35.43
C ASN A 751 -16.43 -19.79 -35.75
N GLY A 752 -15.70 -19.28 -36.75
CA GLY A 752 -15.80 -17.88 -37.22
C GLY A 752 -14.93 -16.90 -36.42
N ASN A 753 -14.69 -15.71 -36.99
CA ASN A 753 -14.03 -14.61 -36.29
C ASN A 753 -14.45 -13.25 -36.91
N PRO A 754 -15.25 -12.42 -36.22
CA PRO A 754 -15.81 -12.67 -34.89
C PRO A 754 -16.81 -13.84 -34.88
N SER A 755 -16.89 -14.57 -33.78
CA SER A 755 -17.94 -15.55 -33.52
C SER A 755 -19.12 -14.84 -32.87
N GLU A 756 -20.30 -14.96 -33.48
CA GLU A 756 -21.54 -14.43 -32.89
C GLU A 756 -22.38 -15.58 -32.33
N LEU A 757 -22.74 -15.46 -31.05
CA LEU A 757 -23.61 -16.39 -30.35
C LEU A 757 -24.98 -15.73 -30.22
N ASP A 758 -26.00 -16.36 -30.83
CA ASP A 758 -27.38 -15.92 -30.73
C ASP A 758 -28.03 -16.34 -29.39
N THR A 759 -29.29 -15.97 -29.20
CA THR A 759 -29.99 -16.21 -27.93
C THR A 759 -30.10 -17.69 -27.57
N ALA A 760 -30.23 -18.58 -28.56
CA ALA A 760 -30.30 -20.02 -28.32
C ALA A 760 -28.93 -20.54 -27.86
N ARG A 761 -27.86 -20.10 -28.53
CA ARG A 761 -26.50 -20.51 -28.20
C ARG A 761 -26.03 -19.94 -26.87
N VAL A 762 -26.34 -18.67 -26.56
CA VAL A 762 -26.00 -18.03 -25.28
C VAL A 762 -26.53 -18.85 -24.09
N LYS A 763 -27.76 -19.35 -24.16
CA LYS A 763 -28.34 -20.23 -23.12
C LYS A 763 -27.61 -21.55 -22.95
N GLN A 764 -26.98 -22.06 -24.01
CA GLN A 764 -26.27 -23.34 -23.96
C GLN A 764 -24.87 -23.20 -23.37
N VAL A 765 -24.23 -22.02 -23.50
CA VAL A 765 -22.81 -21.85 -23.19
C VAL A 765 -22.55 -21.07 -21.90
N LEU A 766 -23.52 -20.29 -21.41
CA LEU A 766 -23.39 -19.61 -20.13
C LEU A 766 -23.68 -20.58 -18.98
N THR A 767 -22.80 -20.56 -17.97
CA THR A 767 -23.03 -21.29 -16.73
C THR A 767 -24.10 -20.62 -15.86
N ALA A 768 -24.56 -21.30 -14.81
CA ALA A 768 -25.44 -20.71 -13.80
C ALA A 768 -24.85 -19.46 -13.11
N ALA A 769 -23.53 -19.29 -13.15
CA ALA A 769 -22.83 -18.12 -12.62
C ALA A 769 -22.67 -16.97 -13.65
N ASN A 770 -23.32 -17.06 -14.82
CA ASN A 770 -23.15 -16.15 -15.96
C ASN A 770 -21.69 -16.07 -16.45
N GLU A 771 -21.03 -17.23 -16.49
CA GLU A 771 -19.66 -17.35 -16.97
C GLU A 771 -19.62 -17.94 -18.38
N LEU A 772 -18.75 -17.38 -19.22
CA LEU A 772 -18.39 -17.92 -20.52
C LEU A 772 -16.98 -18.53 -20.40
N ARG A 773 -16.84 -19.83 -20.67
CA ARG A 773 -15.56 -20.54 -20.48
C ARG A 773 -14.94 -20.94 -21.80
N LEU A 774 -13.65 -20.68 -21.95
CA LEU A 774 -12.85 -21.08 -23.12
C LEU A 774 -11.71 -21.99 -22.68
N GLN A 775 -11.43 -23.05 -23.44
CA GLN A 775 -10.21 -23.84 -23.33
C GLN A 775 -9.28 -23.44 -24.46
N VAL A 776 -8.04 -23.11 -24.10
CA VAL A 776 -7.01 -22.72 -25.06
C VAL A 776 -5.88 -23.74 -25.00
N THR A 777 -5.54 -24.33 -26.14
CA THR A 777 -4.44 -25.29 -26.24
C THR A 777 -3.34 -24.73 -27.13
N ASN A 778 -2.11 -24.72 -26.61
CA ASN A 778 -0.89 -24.42 -27.38
C ASN A 778 -0.14 -25.71 -27.70
N SER A 779 0.07 -25.96 -28.98
CA SER A 779 0.82 -27.13 -29.47
C SER A 779 2.34 -26.94 -29.44
N GLN A 780 2.83 -25.70 -29.31
CA GLN A 780 4.26 -25.34 -29.35
C GLN A 780 4.79 -24.91 -27.98
N ASN A 781 6.11 -24.99 -27.77
CA ASN A 781 6.76 -24.64 -26.50
C ASN A 781 7.04 -23.13 -26.33
N GLY A 782 6.12 -22.29 -26.83
CA GLY A 782 6.22 -20.84 -26.85
C GLY A 782 5.18 -20.26 -27.81
N GLY A 783 4.81 -19.01 -27.59
CA GLY A 783 3.80 -18.35 -28.40
C GLY A 783 3.06 -17.29 -27.62
N ARG A 784 2.80 -16.16 -28.26
CA ARG A 784 2.06 -15.06 -27.68
C ARG A 784 0.57 -15.22 -27.96
N PHE A 785 -0.22 -15.45 -26.92
CA PHE A 785 -1.68 -15.47 -26.96
C PHE A 785 -2.25 -14.10 -26.59
N THR A 786 -3.22 -13.62 -27.38
CA THR A 786 -4.03 -12.44 -27.03
C THR A 786 -5.44 -12.87 -26.70
N TYR A 787 -5.94 -12.42 -25.55
CA TYR A 787 -7.30 -12.74 -25.10
C TYR A 787 -8.35 -12.32 -26.13
N PRO A 788 -9.35 -13.16 -26.39
CA PRO A 788 -10.55 -12.73 -27.10
C PRO A 788 -11.24 -11.57 -26.39
N THR A 789 -11.83 -10.65 -27.14
CA THR A 789 -12.70 -9.62 -26.58
C THR A 789 -14.15 -10.06 -26.72
N ILE A 790 -14.95 -9.88 -25.68
CA ILE A 790 -16.39 -10.20 -25.72
C ILE A 790 -17.23 -8.94 -25.62
N GLY A 791 -18.25 -8.85 -26.46
CA GLY A 791 -19.34 -7.88 -26.34
C GLY A 791 -20.65 -8.61 -26.06
N VAL A 792 -21.53 -8.03 -25.26
CA VAL A 792 -22.78 -8.66 -24.83
C VAL A 792 -23.94 -7.69 -25.04
N GLU A 793 -25.02 -8.19 -25.63
CA GLU A 793 -26.27 -7.46 -25.80
C GLU A 793 -27.43 -8.26 -25.18
N GLY A 794 -28.41 -7.55 -24.64
CA GLY A 794 -29.56 -8.18 -24.01
C GLY A 794 -30.72 -7.23 -23.75
N VAL A 795 -31.66 -7.70 -22.94
CA VAL A 795 -32.84 -6.95 -22.52
C VAL A 795 -33.01 -6.99 -21.01
N VAL A 796 -33.57 -5.92 -20.47
CA VAL A 796 -34.03 -5.84 -19.08
C VAL A 796 -35.49 -6.29 -19.04
N LEU A 797 -35.74 -7.37 -18.32
CA LEU A 797 -37.08 -7.88 -18.07
C LEU A 797 -37.81 -6.98 -17.06
N PRO A 798 -39.13 -6.79 -17.23
CA PRO A 798 -39.94 -5.93 -16.38
C PRO A 798 -40.05 -6.42 -14.93
#